data_AF-A0A455CAQ4-F1
#
_entry.id   AF-A0A455CAQ4-F1
#
_cell.length_a   1.000
_cell.length_b   1.000
_cell.length_c   1.000
_cell.angle_alpha   90.00
_cell.angle_beta   90.00
_cell.angle_gamma   90.00
#
_symmetry.space_group_name_H-M   'P 1'
#
loop_
_entity.id
_entity.type
_entity.pdbx_description
1 polymer ?
#
loop_
_entity_poly.entity_id
_entity_poly.type
_entity_poly.pdbx_seq_one_letter_code
_entity_poly.pdbx_strand_id
1 'polypeptide(L)'
;MNEEEDQQLVILREWDMIVTQGQGQHYRTNHTVMTMGSDFQYENANMWFKNLDKLIQLVNAQQQANGSRVNVLYSTPACYLWQLNKANLTWSLKEDDFFPYADGPHMFWTGYFSSRPALKRYERLSYNFLQVCNQLEALAGPAANVGPYGSGDSAPLNEAMAVLQHHDAVSGTSRQHVANDYARQLAEGWGPCEVLLSNALARLSGSKEDFMFCRKLNVSVCPPTQTSESFQVTIYNPLGRKVDWMVRLPVSKHVFLVRDPSGTVVPSDVVMIPSSDSQELLFSASVPALGFSIYSVTQVPGQSPQAHIHHPRSQKPWSRVLVIQNEYIRARFDPDSGLLMELENLDQNLRLPVHQAFYWYNASTGNSLSSQVSGAYIFRPNRQEPLLVSHWAQTHLVKTALVQEVHQNFSAWCSQVVRLYPGQRHLELEWTVGPIPVGDGWGKEVISRFDTVLETDGLFYTDSNGREILERRRDYRLTWKLNQTEPVAGNYYPVNSRIYITDGNVQLTVLTDRSQGGSSLSDGSLELMVHRRLLKDDARGVGEPLLEEGSGLWVRGRHLVLLDKARTAAAGHRLQAEKEVLAPQVVLARGGGAPYRLEVAPRTQFSGLRRELPPSVHLLTLARWGPETLLLRLEHQFAVGEDSGRNLSSPVTLDLTDLFSAFTITDLRETTLAASQLRSHASRLQWTPNTGPTPHPSPSRLVSTTITLQPMEIRTFLASVQWEEDG
;
A
#
# COMPACT_ATOMS: atom_id res chain seq x y z
N MET A 1 44.73 -45.53 17.02
CA MET A 1 43.38 -45.92 17.46
C MET A 1 42.80 -44.98 18.52
N ASN A 2 43.60 -44.17 19.24
CA ASN A 2 43.07 -43.28 20.32
C ASN A 2 42.74 -41.83 19.91
N GLU A 3 43.35 -41.25 18.87
CA GLU A 3 43.17 -39.81 18.58
C GLU A 3 41.79 -39.46 17.99
N GLU A 4 41.23 -40.35 17.17
CA GLU A 4 39.94 -40.14 16.50
C GLU A 4 38.75 -40.36 17.45
N GLU A 5 38.86 -41.32 18.38
CA GLU A 5 37.88 -41.52 19.46
C GLU A 5 37.91 -40.35 20.46
N ASP A 6 39.10 -39.84 20.81
CA ASP A 6 39.23 -38.67 21.70
C ASP A 6 38.63 -37.40 21.06
N GLN A 7 38.85 -37.17 19.75
CA GLN A 7 38.23 -36.05 19.03
C GLN A 7 36.71 -36.16 18.97
N GLN A 8 36.16 -37.37 18.75
CA GLN A 8 34.71 -37.58 18.78
C GLN A 8 34.12 -37.31 20.16
N LEU A 9 34.78 -37.74 21.23
CA LEU A 9 34.36 -37.47 22.61
C LEU A 9 34.37 -35.96 22.95
N VAL A 10 35.36 -35.21 22.44
CA VAL A 10 35.41 -33.76 22.61
C VAL A 10 34.24 -33.07 21.91
N ILE A 11 33.99 -33.40 20.63
CA ILE A 11 32.87 -32.83 19.86
C ILE A 11 31.53 -33.11 20.56
N LEU A 12 31.34 -34.32 21.08
CA LEU A 12 30.09 -34.70 21.76
C LEU A 12 29.90 -33.95 23.09
N ARG A 13 30.98 -33.67 23.84
CA ARG A 13 30.93 -32.86 25.07
C ARG A 13 30.66 -31.39 24.78
N GLU A 14 31.27 -30.84 23.74
CA GLU A 14 30.98 -29.47 23.29
C GLU A 14 29.53 -29.32 22.86
N TRP A 15 28.97 -30.34 22.20
CA TRP A 15 27.59 -30.32 21.75
C TRP A 15 26.58 -30.39 22.88
N ASP A 16 26.82 -31.25 23.88
CA ASP A 16 26.01 -31.27 25.10
C ASP A 16 26.03 -29.90 25.81
N MET A 17 27.21 -29.28 25.91
CA MET A 17 27.36 -27.95 26.54
C MET A 17 26.61 -26.86 25.74
N ILE A 18 26.77 -26.80 24.42
CA ILE A 18 26.12 -25.80 23.56
C ILE A 18 24.59 -25.91 23.66
N VAL A 19 24.06 -27.14 23.64
CA VAL A 19 22.62 -27.39 23.70
C VAL A 19 22.06 -27.11 25.10
N THR A 20 22.68 -27.66 26.15
CA THR A 20 22.10 -27.63 27.50
C THR A 20 22.43 -26.36 28.27
N GLN A 21 23.66 -25.85 28.14
CA GLN A 21 24.13 -24.68 28.89
C GLN A 21 24.06 -23.39 28.06
N GLY A 22 24.06 -23.48 26.73
CA GLY A 22 23.87 -22.35 25.84
C GLY A 22 22.40 -22.13 25.49
N GLN A 23 21.95 -22.80 24.42
CA GLN A 23 20.63 -22.51 23.84
C GLN A 23 19.48 -22.90 24.78
N GLY A 24 19.53 -24.06 25.41
CA GLY A 24 18.43 -24.62 26.22
C GLY A 24 17.98 -23.74 27.38
N GLN A 25 18.87 -22.92 27.95
CA GLN A 25 18.54 -22.02 29.06
C GLN A 25 17.57 -20.88 28.67
N HIS A 26 17.46 -20.59 27.38
CA HIS A 26 16.59 -19.54 26.84
C HIS A 26 15.21 -20.07 26.40
N TYR A 27 14.96 -21.38 26.51
CA TYR A 27 13.70 -22.01 26.14
C TYR A 27 12.94 -22.51 27.39
N ARG A 28 11.60 -22.52 27.32
CA ARG A 28 10.75 -22.93 28.46
C ARG A 28 10.60 -24.44 28.63
N THR A 29 10.85 -25.21 27.58
CA THR A 29 10.68 -26.67 27.57
C THR A 29 12.02 -27.37 27.41
N ASN A 30 12.04 -28.68 27.56
CA ASN A 30 13.16 -29.55 27.18
C ASN A 30 13.25 -29.81 25.67
N HIS A 31 12.57 -29.02 24.84
CA HIS A 31 12.66 -29.07 23.38
C HIS A 31 13.30 -27.77 22.87
N THR A 32 14.46 -27.89 22.23
CA THR A 32 15.14 -26.81 21.52
C THR A 32 15.08 -27.04 20.01
N VAL A 33 15.29 -25.97 19.22
CA VAL A 33 15.32 -26.03 17.76
C VAL A 33 16.68 -25.58 17.25
N MET A 34 17.29 -26.40 16.39
CA MET A 34 18.52 -26.05 15.66
C MET A 34 18.19 -25.96 14.17
N THR A 35 18.28 -24.75 13.62
CA THR A 35 18.05 -24.50 12.18
C THR A 35 19.32 -24.81 11.41
N MET A 36 19.50 -26.08 11.05
CA MET A 36 20.67 -26.56 10.29
C MET A 36 20.56 -26.10 8.83
N GLY A 37 21.04 -24.90 8.52
CA GLY A 37 20.99 -24.31 7.19
C GLY A 37 21.29 -22.82 7.22
N SER A 38 21.47 -22.23 6.04
CA SER A 38 21.65 -20.80 5.81
C SER A 38 21.29 -20.49 4.34
N ASP A 39 21.47 -19.25 3.91
CA ASP A 39 21.21 -18.79 2.54
C ASP A 39 21.83 -19.73 1.50
N PHE A 40 20.99 -20.22 0.58
CA PHE A 40 21.34 -21.12 -0.53
C PHE A 40 22.17 -22.35 -0.13
N GLN A 41 22.08 -22.81 1.12
CA GLN A 41 22.65 -24.09 1.53
C GLN A 41 21.87 -25.27 0.91
N TYR A 42 22.40 -26.49 1.11
CA TYR A 42 21.84 -27.74 0.58
C TYR A 42 21.93 -27.95 -0.95
N GLU A 43 22.68 -27.14 -1.69
CA GLU A 43 23.05 -27.45 -3.10
C GLU A 43 23.72 -28.83 -3.21
N ASN A 44 24.55 -29.19 -2.22
CA ASN A 44 25.02 -30.55 -1.99
C ASN A 44 24.46 -31.09 -0.65
N ALA A 45 23.18 -31.47 -0.67
CA ALA A 45 22.48 -31.97 0.51
C ALA A 45 23.13 -33.21 1.15
N ASN A 46 23.75 -34.10 0.34
CA ASN A 46 24.37 -35.33 0.85
C ASN A 46 25.51 -35.05 1.84
N MET A 47 26.29 -33.99 1.61
CA MET A 47 27.34 -33.57 2.54
C MET A 47 26.77 -33.23 3.93
N TRP A 48 25.62 -32.53 3.97
CA TRP A 48 24.94 -32.18 5.21
C TRP A 48 24.35 -33.42 5.89
N PHE A 49 23.52 -34.18 5.18
CA PHE A 49 22.84 -35.34 5.75
C PHE A 49 23.81 -36.42 6.26
N LYS A 50 24.91 -36.70 5.53
CA LYS A 50 25.93 -37.66 5.98
C LYS A 50 26.55 -37.29 7.33
N ASN A 51 26.79 -35.99 7.57
CA ASN A 51 27.36 -35.52 8.84
C ASN A 51 26.31 -35.44 9.95
N LEU A 52 25.08 -35.03 9.63
CA LEU A 52 23.96 -35.02 10.57
C LEU A 52 23.59 -36.43 11.04
N ASP A 53 23.58 -37.42 10.16
CA ASP A 53 23.32 -38.82 10.51
C ASP A 53 24.35 -39.34 11.51
N LYS A 54 25.63 -39.09 11.25
CA LYS A 54 26.72 -39.43 12.18
C LYS A 54 26.56 -38.72 13.53
N LEU A 55 26.25 -37.43 13.51
CA LEU A 55 26.05 -36.63 14.71
C LEU A 55 24.90 -37.18 15.56
N ILE A 56 23.75 -37.42 14.95
CA ILE A 56 22.57 -37.99 15.61
C ILE A 56 22.91 -39.36 16.21
N GLN A 57 23.54 -40.23 15.42
CA GLN A 57 23.91 -41.57 15.86
C GLN A 57 24.86 -41.53 17.07
N LEU A 58 25.92 -40.72 17.00
CA LEU A 58 26.94 -40.64 18.05
C LEU A 58 26.41 -39.99 19.33
N VAL A 59 25.66 -38.89 19.23
CA VAL A 59 25.08 -38.20 20.41
C VAL A 59 24.09 -39.11 21.13
N ASN A 60 23.18 -39.75 20.38
CA ASN A 60 22.16 -40.62 20.99
C ASN A 60 22.77 -41.92 21.53
N ALA A 61 23.85 -42.45 20.95
CA ALA A 61 24.58 -43.59 21.51
C ALA A 61 25.25 -43.23 22.85
N GLN A 62 25.86 -42.04 22.96
CA GLN A 62 26.41 -41.54 24.24
C GLN A 62 25.33 -41.32 25.29
N GLN A 63 24.13 -40.89 24.89
CA GLN A 63 22.97 -40.80 25.79
C GLN A 63 22.67 -42.15 26.43
N GLN A 64 22.65 -43.22 25.63
CA GLN A 64 22.36 -44.58 26.09
C GLN A 64 23.50 -45.18 26.93
N ALA A 65 24.75 -44.90 26.58
CA ALA A 65 25.92 -45.50 27.24
C ALA A 65 26.38 -44.75 28.51
N ASN A 66 26.34 -43.41 28.49
CA ASN A 66 26.99 -42.54 29.49
C ASN A 66 26.03 -41.55 30.16
N GLY A 67 24.72 -41.64 29.90
CA GLY A 67 23.70 -40.82 30.56
C GLY A 67 23.69 -39.35 30.16
N SER A 68 24.13 -39.01 28.94
CA SER A 68 23.96 -37.66 28.38
C SER A 68 22.49 -37.22 28.46
N ARG A 69 22.25 -35.92 28.67
CA ARG A 69 20.90 -35.36 28.85
C ARG A 69 20.24 -34.96 27.54
N VAL A 70 20.94 -35.09 26.42
CA VAL A 70 20.50 -34.61 25.10
C VAL A 70 20.12 -35.79 24.20
N ASN A 71 19.00 -35.64 23.50
CA ASN A 71 18.59 -36.51 22.41
C ASN A 71 18.37 -35.65 21.16
N VAL A 72 19.01 -36.03 20.06
CA VAL A 72 18.97 -35.28 18.79
C VAL A 72 18.20 -36.09 17.75
N LEU A 73 17.39 -35.41 16.94
CA LEU A 73 16.66 -36.03 15.83
C LEU A 73 16.47 -35.01 14.69
N TYR A 74 16.25 -35.52 13.48
CA TYR A 74 15.63 -34.72 12.43
C TYR A 74 14.21 -34.32 12.84
N SER A 75 13.84 -33.08 12.58
CA SER A 75 12.53 -32.55 12.94
C SER A 75 12.10 -31.49 11.94
N THR A 76 10.90 -30.97 12.14
CA THR A 76 10.35 -29.84 11.40
C THR A 76 9.81 -28.79 12.39
N PRO A 77 9.64 -27.53 11.98
CA PRO A 77 8.99 -26.53 12.82
C PRO A 77 7.60 -26.97 13.34
N ALA A 78 6.86 -27.72 12.52
CA ALA A 78 5.54 -28.25 12.91
C ALA A 78 5.66 -29.31 14.02
N CYS A 79 6.57 -30.28 13.89
CA CYS A 79 6.83 -31.28 14.93
C CYS A 79 7.29 -30.62 16.24
N TYR A 80 8.15 -29.60 16.14
CA TYR A 80 8.62 -28.83 17.28
C TYR A 80 7.46 -28.13 18.02
N LEU A 81 6.63 -27.36 17.29
CA LEU A 81 5.47 -26.67 17.86
C LEU A 81 4.47 -27.63 18.51
N TRP A 82 4.29 -28.83 17.97
CA TRP A 82 3.41 -29.84 18.56
C TRP A 82 3.93 -30.35 19.91
N GLN A 83 5.25 -30.54 20.05
CA GLN A 83 5.84 -30.90 21.33
C GLN A 83 5.73 -29.76 22.36
N LEU A 84 5.90 -28.51 21.91
CA LEU A 84 5.67 -27.35 22.78
C LEU A 84 4.22 -27.27 23.25
N ASN A 85 3.26 -27.55 22.38
CA ASN A 85 1.84 -27.58 22.72
C ASN A 85 1.52 -28.68 23.75
N LYS A 86 2.12 -29.87 23.58
CA LYS A 86 1.98 -31.00 24.50
C LYS A 86 2.62 -30.80 25.86
N ALA A 87 3.58 -29.90 25.98
CA ALA A 87 4.24 -29.60 27.25
C ALA A 87 3.27 -29.04 28.30
N ASN A 88 2.05 -28.63 27.89
CA ASN A 88 0.98 -28.15 28.77
C ASN A 88 1.45 -27.04 29.73
N LEU A 89 2.29 -26.14 29.20
CA LEU A 89 2.81 -24.97 29.92
C LEU A 89 1.96 -23.74 29.65
N THR A 90 2.13 -22.73 30.50
CA THR A 90 1.62 -21.38 30.24
C THR A 90 2.62 -20.56 29.43
N TRP A 91 2.13 -19.72 28.51
CA TRP A 91 2.94 -18.91 27.59
C TRP A 91 2.70 -17.42 27.82
N SER A 92 3.74 -16.60 27.66
CA SER A 92 3.59 -15.14 27.70
C SER A 92 2.90 -14.64 26.44
N LEU A 93 2.04 -13.64 26.58
CA LEU A 93 1.37 -12.99 25.46
C LEU A 93 2.23 -11.86 24.87
N LYS A 94 2.16 -11.69 23.55
CA LYS A 94 2.75 -10.60 22.77
C LYS A 94 1.65 -10.05 21.87
N GLU A 95 1.30 -8.78 22.01
CA GLU A 95 0.13 -8.18 21.35
C GLU A 95 0.50 -7.06 20.37
N ASP A 96 1.64 -6.40 20.57
CA ASP A 96 2.24 -5.42 19.65
C ASP A 96 3.06 -6.12 18.55
N ASP A 97 3.64 -5.35 17.61
CA ASP A 97 4.48 -5.87 16.53
C ASP A 97 5.98 -5.93 16.90
N PHE A 98 6.82 -6.32 15.94
CA PHE A 98 8.28 -6.41 16.11
C PHE A 98 9.02 -5.25 15.43
N PHE A 99 8.37 -4.09 15.29
CA PHE A 99 8.97 -2.91 14.67
C PHE A 99 9.39 -1.82 15.67
N PRO A 100 10.40 -1.02 15.31
CA PRO A 100 11.40 -1.28 14.27
C PRO A 100 12.43 -2.34 14.70
N TYR A 101 12.97 -3.06 13.73
CA TYR A 101 14.07 -4.00 13.91
C TYR A 101 15.42 -3.27 13.98
N ALA A 102 16.31 -3.75 14.86
CA ALA A 102 17.71 -3.38 14.91
C ALA A 102 18.55 -4.60 15.29
N ASP A 103 19.65 -4.83 14.58
CA ASP A 103 20.62 -5.90 14.86
C ASP A 103 21.82 -5.42 15.68
N GLY A 104 21.83 -4.15 16.07
CA GLY A 104 22.82 -3.58 16.98
C GLY A 104 22.59 -2.10 17.27
N PRO A 105 23.38 -1.50 18.17
CA PRO A 105 23.43 -0.06 18.37
C PRO A 105 23.69 0.66 17.04
N HIS A 106 22.97 1.76 16.79
CA HIS A 106 23.11 2.56 15.57
C HIS A 106 22.70 1.85 14.25
N MET A 107 22.04 0.70 14.33
CA MET A 107 21.72 -0.15 13.19
C MET A 107 20.20 -0.42 13.10
N PHE A 108 19.38 0.63 13.04
CA PHE A 108 17.94 0.49 12.87
C PHE A 108 17.57 0.29 11.39
N TRP A 109 16.85 -0.79 11.10
CA TRP A 109 16.42 -1.18 9.76
C TRP A 109 15.11 -0.46 9.41
N THR A 110 15.16 0.87 9.42
CA THR A 110 13.99 1.72 9.13
C THR A 110 14.13 2.48 7.82
N GLY A 111 15.28 2.36 7.15
CA GLY A 111 15.53 2.96 5.84
C GLY A 111 14.75 2.28 4.72
N TYR A 112 14.63 0.95 4.76
CA TYR A 112 13.93 0.19 3.71
C TYR A 112 12.43 0.47 3.65
N PHE A 113 11.85 1.09 4.68
CA PHE A 113 10.48 1.59 4.63
C PHE A 113 10.27 2.60 3.49
N SER A 114 11.33 3.31 3.06
CA SER A 114 11.30 4.30 1.98
C SER A 114 12.31 4.06 0.83
N SER A 115 13.16 3.05 0.90
CA SER A 115 14.10 2.72 -0.20
C SER A 115 13.36 2.34 -1.49
N ARG A 116 13.84 2.81 -2.65
CA ARG A 116 13.22 2.58 -3.98
C ARG A 116 11.73 2.96 -4.04
N PRO A 117 11.36 4.21 -3.71
CA PRO A 117 9.95 4.61 -3.59
C PRO A 117 9.20 4.59 -4.94
N ALA A 118 9.89 4.61 -6.08
CA ALA A 118 9.26 4.41 -7.39
C ALA A 118 8.76 2.97 -7.57
N LEU A 119 9.56 1.97 -7.21
CA LEU A 119 9.17 0.56 -7.26
C LEU A 119 8.01 0.27 -6.29
N LYS A 120 8.04 0.84 -5.08
CA LYS A 120 6.92 0.74 -4.12
C LYS A 120 5.61 1.32 -4.65
N ARG A 121 5.65 2.36 -5.49
CA ARG A 121 4.44 2.86 -6.17
C ARG A 121 4.02 1.97 -7.33
N TYR A 122 4.99 1.44 -8.07
CA TYR A 122 4.66 0.55 -9.18
C TYR A 122 4.01 -0.75 -8.68
N GLU A 123 4.39 -1.22 -7.49
CA GLU A 123 3.70 -2.27 -6.73
C GLU A 123 2.23 -1.90 -6.49
N ARG A 124 1.94 -0.74 -5.89
CA ARG A 124 0.56 -0.31 -5.59
C ARG A 124 -0.32 -0.16 -6.84
N LEU A 125 0.24 0.42 -7.91
CA LEU A 125 -0.46 0.55 -9.19
C LEU A 125 -0.76 -0.82 -9.81
N SER A 126 0.21 -1.73 -9.79
CA SER A 126 0.07 -3.07 -10.35
C SER A 126 -0.88 -3.93 -9.52
N TYR A 127 -0.89 -3.77 -8.19
CA TYR A 127 -1.87 -4.41 -7.32
C TYR A 127 -3.30 -3.97 -7.66
N ASN A 128 -3.55 -2.66 -7.78
CA ASN A 128 -4.86 -2.14 -8.18
C ASN A 128 -5.27 -2.70 -9.55
N PHE A 129 -4.39 -2.62 -10.54
CA PHE A 129 -4.66 -3.12 -11.88
C PHE A 129 -4.95 -4.64 -11.90
N LEU A 130 -4.25 -5.42 -11.07
CA LEU A 130 -4.54 -6.83 -10.87
C LEU A 130 -5.93 -7.06 -10.27
N GLN A 131 -6.35 -6.27 -9.27
CA GLN A 131 -7.71 -6.37 -8.72
C GLN A 131 -8.77 -6.07 -9.79
N VAL A 132 -8.56 -5.02 -10.58
CA VAL A 132 -9.44 -4.67 -11.71
C VAL A 132 -9.55 -5.83 -12.71
N CYS A 133 -8.42 -6.46 -13.07
CA CYS A 133 -8.41 -7.60 -13.99
C CYS A 133 -9.12 -8.82 -13.40
N ASN A 134 -8.84 -9.17 -12.14
CA ASN A 134 -9.50 -10.28 -11.44
C ASN A 134 -11.02 -10.08 -11.35
N GLN A 135 -11.46 -8.86 -11.05
CA GLN A 135 -12.88 -8.52 -10.95
C GLN A 135 -13.56 -8.62 -12.32
N LEU A 136 -12.97 -8.05 -13.36
CA LEU A 136 -13.54 -8.10 -14.71
C LEU A 136 -13.49 -9.51 -15.31
N GLU A 137 -12.47 -10.30 -14.98
CA GLU A 137 -12.42 -11.73 -15.30
C GLU A 137 -13.57 -12.49 -14.63
N ALA A 138 -13.83 -12.23 -13.35
CA ALA A 138 -14.95 -12.83 -12.63
C ALA A 138 -16.31 -12.39 -13.18
N LEU A 139 -16.48 -11.11 -13.55
CA LEU A 139 -17.74 -10.56 -14.05
C LEU A 139 -18.05 -11.00 -15.48
N ALA A 140 -17.07 -10.97 -16.38
CA ALA A 140 -17.26 -11.35 -17.78
C ALA A 140 -17.09 -12.86 -18.04
N GLY A 141 -16.61 -13.62 -17.04
CA GLY A 141 -16.43 -15.07 -17.13
C GLY A 141 -15.40 -15.48 -18.19
N PRO A 142 -15.52 -16.69 -18.78
CA PRO A 142 -14.53 -17.21 -19.74
C PRO A 142 -14.24 -16.32 -20.95
N ALA A 143 -15.19 -15.45 -21.33
CA ALA A 143 -15.03 -14.52 -22.43
C ALA A 143 -14.02 -13.39 -22.16
N ALA A 144 -13.67 -13.13 -20.89
CA ALA A 144 -12.58 -12.24 -20.54
C ALA A 144 -11.23 -12.82 -21.01
N ASN A 145 -11.04 -14.13 -20.85
CA ASN A 145 -9.79 -14.79 -21.20
C ASN A 145 -9.66 -15.05 -22.70
N VAL A 146 -10.74 -15.42 -23.38
CA VAL A 146 -10.74 -15.67 -24.83
C VAL A 146 -11.85 -14.87 -25.47
N GLY A 147 -11.48 -13.79 -26.15
CA GLY A 147 -12.42 -12.83 -26.72
C GLY A 147 -11.93 -12.21 -28.03
N PRO A 148 -12.60 -11.13 -28.50
CA PRO A 148 -12.32 -10.51 -29.80
C PRO A 148 -10.91 -9.91 -29.93
N TYR A 149 -10.20 -9.67 -28.83
CA TYR A 149 -8.83 -9.14 -28.84
C TYR A 149 -7.76 -10.23 -28.61
N GLY A 150 -8.16 -11.50 -28.61
CA GLY A 150 -7.27 -12.65 -28.41
C GLY A 150 -7.33 -13.21 -26.99
N SER A 151 -6.22 -13.82 -26.56
CA SER A 151 -6.10 -14.47 -25.26
C SER A 151 -5.51 -13.52 -24.22
N GLY A 152 -6.27 -13.29 -23.14
CA GLY A 152 -5.85 -12.50 -21.97
C GLY A 152 -5.85 -13.35 -20.69
N ASP A 153 -5.01 -12.99 -19.73
CA ASP A 153 -4.84 -13.73 -18.48
C ASP A 153 -4.35 -12.81 -17.36
N SER A 154 -4.90 -12.98 -16.15
CA SER A 154 -4.49 -12.28 -14.94
C SER A 154 -3.30 -12.96 -14.24
N ALA A 155 -3.05 -14.25 -14.53
CA ALA A 155 -2.03 -15.06 -13.84
C ALA A 155 -0.60 -14.49 -13.94
N PRO A 156 -0.10 -14.02 -15.11
CA PRO A 156 1.25 -13.47 -15.20
C PRO A 156 1.48 -12.26 -14.29
N LEU A 157 0.49 -11.36 -14.18
CA LEU A 157 0.58 -10.23 -13.25
C LEU A 157 0.46 -10.68 -11.80
N ASN A 158 -0.38 -11.67 -11.51
CA ASN A 158 -0.50 -12.25 -10.17
C ASN A 158 0.83 -12.87 -9.70
N GLU A 159 1.52 -13.62 -10.56
CA GLU A 159 2.84 -14.20 -10.27
C GLU A 159 3.91 -13.12 -10.06
N ALA A 160 3.98 -12.12 -10.93
CA ALA A 160 4.91 -11.00 -10.79
C ALA A 160 4.66 -10.22 -9.48
N MET A 161 3.39 -9.99 -9.13
CA MET A 161 3.01 -9.35 -7.87
C MET A 161 3.39 -10.21 -6.66
N ALA A 162 3.24 -11.54 -6.72
CA ALA A 162 3.64 -12.44 -5.65
C ALA A 162 5.16 -12.42 -5.43
N VAL A 163 5.96 -12.45 -6.50
CA VAL A 163 7.43 -12.31 -6.43
C VAL A 163 7.83 -10.96 -5.83
N LEU A 164 7.12 -9.88 -6.19
CA LEU A 164 7.42 -8.54 -5.70
C LEU A 164 7.17 -8.36 -4.19
N GLN A 165 6.37 -9.23 -3.57
CA GLN A 165 6.22 -9.25 -2.11
C GLN A 165 7.41 -9.87 -1.37
N HIS A 166 8.42 -10.38 -2.09
CA HIS A 166 9.69 -10.82 -1.50
C HIS A 166 10.32 -9.72 -0.66
N HIS A 167 10.99 -10.11 0.42
CA HIS A 167 11.55 -9.16 1.41
C HIS A 167 12.75 -8.35 0.91
N ASP A 168 13.28 -8.63 -0.29
CA ASP A 168 14.27 -7.78 -1.01
C ASP A 168 13.72 -7.08 -2.26
N ALA A 169 12.43 -7.28 -2.54
CA ALA A 169 11.77 -6.71 -3.70
C ALA A 169 11.10 -5.38 -3.32
N VAL A 170 9.86 -5.41 -2.81
CA VAL A 170 9.14 -4.20 -2.42
C VAL A 170 9.83 -3.42 -1.29
N SER A 171 10.64 -4.07 -0.46
CA SER A 171 11.50 -3.41 0.55
C SER A 171 12.52 -2.45 -0.10
N GLY A 172 12.86 -2.67 -1.37
CA GLY A 172 13.86 -1.91 -2.09
C GLY A 172 15.31 -2.29 -1.75
N THR A 173 15.52 -3.50 -1.22
CA THR A 173 16.83 -3.94 -0.70
C THR A 173 17.53 -4.99 -1.56
N SER A 174 17.18 -5.08 -2.83
CA SER A 174 17.95 -5.83 -3.84
C SER A 174 18.94 -4.93 -4.59
N ARG A 175 19.89 -5.56 -5.31
CA ARG A 175 20.77 -4.86 -6.25
C ARG A 175 19.98 -4.19 -7.37
N GLN A 176 20.55 -3.16 -7.99
CA GLN A 176 19.85 -2.37 -8.99
C GLN A 176 19.30 -3.20 -10.16
N HIS A 177 20.09 -4.14 -10.70
CA HIS A 177 19.65 -4.95 -11.83
C HIS A 177 18.50 -5.91 -11.47
N VAL A 178 18.43 -6.37 -10.21
CA VAL A 178 17.32 -7.19 -9.71
C VAL A 178 16.06 -6.34 -9.52
N ALA A 179 16.19 -5.12 -9.00
CA ALA A 179 15.10 -4.16 -8.94
C ALA A 179 14.54 -3.82 -10.34
N ASN A 180 15.42 -3.68 -11.34
CA ASN A 180 15.02 -3.51 -12.73
C ASN A 180 14.27 -4.73 -13.26
N ASP A 181 14.68 -5.95 -12.87
CA ASP A 181 13.99 -7.18 -13.25
C ASP A 181 12.60 -7.29 -12.63
N TYR A 182 12.43 -6.94 -11.35
CA TYR A 182 11.11 -6.85 -10.73
C TYR A 182 10.19 -5.87 -11.47
N ALA A 183 10.70 -4.69 -11.84
CA ALA A 183 9.92 -3.73 -12.64
C ALA A 183 9.58 -4.27 -14.03
N ARG A 184 10.51 -5.01 -14.67
CA ARG A 184 10.28 -5.68 -15.97
C ARG A 184 9.16 -6.73 -15.86
N GLN A 185 9.20 -7.59 -14.83
CA GLN A 185 8.17 -8.61 -14.61
C GLN A 185 6.77 -8.00 -14.44
N LEU A 186 6.65 -6.90 -13.67
CA LEU A 186 5.38 -6.16 -13.58
C LEU A 186 4.96 -5.62 -14.95
N ALA A 187 5.86 -4.99 -15.70
CA ALA A 187 5.54 -4.40 -16.99
C ALA A 187 5.07 -5.43 -18.02
N GLU A 188 5.67 -6.63 -18.02
CA GLU A 188 5.28 -7.77 -18.85
C GLU A 188 3.92 -8.33 -18.43
N GLY A 189 3.67 -8.47 -17.11
CA GLY A 189 2.40 -8.95 -16.57
C GLY A 189 1.20 -8.08 -16.93
N TRP A 190 1.39 -6.78 -17.15
CA TRP A 190 0.30 -5.88 -17.56
C TRP A 190 -0.27 -6.21 -18.96
N GLY A 191 0.54 -6.72 -19.89
CA GLY A 191 0.10 -6.96 -21.27
C GLY A 191 -1.08 -7.94 -21.38
N PRO A 192 -0.95 -9.17 -20.88
CA PRO A 192 -2.04 -10.15 -20.86
C PRO A 192 -3.30 -9.64 -20.12
N CYS A 193 -3.11 -8.87 -19.05
CA CYS A 193 -4.18 -8.21 -18.31
C CYS A 193 -4.93 -7.15 -19.13
N GLU A 194 -4.23 -6.33 -19.93
CA GLU A 194 -4.87 -5.35 -20.82
C GLU A 194 -5.73 -6.01 -21.91
N VAL A 195 -5.29 -7.16 -22.44
CA VAL A 195 -6.09 -7.97 -23.38
C VAL A 195 -7.33 -8.52 -22.70
N LEU A 196 -7.18 -9.08 -21.49
CA LEU A 196 -8.29 -9.57 -20.66
C LEU A 196 -9.31 -8.46 -20.41
N LEU A 197 -8.84 -7.28 -20.02
CA LEU A 197 -9.68 -6.12 -19.75
C LEU A 197 -10.46 -5.69 -20.99
N SER A 198 -9.81 -5.64 -22.15
CA SER A 198 -10.43 -5.29 -23.43
C SER A 198 -11.53 -6.28 -23.82
N ASN A 199 -11.27 -7.59 -23.65
CA ASN A 199 -12.26 -8.63 -23.88
C ASN A 199 -13.47 -8.50 -22.92
N ALA A 200 -13.21 -8.30 -21.63
CA ALA A 200 -14.24 -8.13 -20.62
C ALA A 200 -15.09 -6.87 -20.86
N LEU A 201 -14.45 -5.74 -21.15
CA LEU A 201 -15.14 -4.49 -21.48
C LEU A 201 -15.96 -4.63 -22.76
N ALA A 202 -15.46 -5.28 -23.81
CA ALA A 202 -16.25 -5.51 -25.02
C ALA A 202 -17.49 -6.37 -24.77
N ARG A 203 -17.38 -7.42 -23.94
CA ARG A 203 -18.53 -8.24 -23.57
C ARG A 203 -19.54 -7.44 -22.74
N LEU A 204 -19.09 -6.78 -21.68
CA LEU A 204 -19.98 -6.11 -20.71
C LEU A 204 -20.60 -4.83 -21.27
N SER A 205 -19.86 -4.08 -22.10
CA SER A 205 -20.38 -2.89 -22.80
C SER A 205 -21.14 -3.23 -24.07
N GLY A 206 -20.97 -4.44 -24.62
CA GLY A 206 -21.58 -4.81 -25.89
C GLY A 206 -20.99 -4.10 -27.11
N SER A 207 -19.81 -3.45 -27.00
CA SER A 207 -19.11 -2.80 -28.12
C SER A 207 -17.65 -3.27 -28.24
N LYS A 208 -17.23 -3.60 -29.46
CA LYS A 208 -15.85 -3.94 -29.82
C LYS A 208 -15.10 -2.66 -30.22
N GLU A 209 -14.66 -1.91 -29.21
CA GLU A 209 -13.88 -0.68 -29.39
C GLU A 209 -12.37 -0.93 -29.58
N ASP A 210 -11.63 0.04 -30.09
CA ASP A 210 -10.16 0.01 -30.06
C ASP A 210 -9.68 0.51 -28.69
N PHE A 211 -9.65 -0.38 -27.69
CA PHE A 211 -9.29 -0.04 -26.31
C PHE A 211 -7.80 0.31 -26.18
N MET A 212 -7.51 1.45 -25.55
CA MET A 212 -6.17 2.00 -25.39
C MET A 212 -5.89 2.34 -23.92
N PHE A 213 -4.64 2.11 -23.50
CA PHE A 213 -4.18 2.26 -22.12
C PHE A 213 -3.06 3.30 -22.01
N CYS A 214 -3.19 4.23 -21.06
CA CYS A 214 -2.19 5.27 -20.80
C CYS A 214 -1.44 5.02 -19.51
N ARG A 215 -0.29 4.32 -19.59
CA ARG A 215 0.55 3.96 -18.44
C ARG A 215 1.41 5.12 -17.89
N LYS A 216 1.38 6.29 -18.52
CA LYS A 216 2.26 7.45 -18.21
C LYS A 216 1.48 8.72 -17.84
N LEU A 217 0.26 8.57 -17.31
CA LEU A 217 -0.58 9.69 -16.88
C LEU A 217 0.06 10.55 -15.78
N ASN A 218 0.87 9.95 -14.89
CA ASN A 218 1.56 10.67 -13.82
C ASN A 218 2.58 11.71 -14.32
N VAL A 219 3.11 11.54 -15.53
CA VAL A 219 4.00 12.51 -16.21
C VAL A 219 3.27 13.22 -17.36
N SER A 220 1.94 13.23 -17.32
CA SER A 220 1.07 13.92 -18.28
C SER A 220 1.29 13.48 -19.74
N VAL A 221 1.53 12.18 -19.97
CA VAL A 221 1.70 11.59 -21.30
C VAL A 221 0.59 10.57 -21.58
N CYS A 222 -0.22 10.85 -22.60
CA CYS A 222 -1.23 9.95 -23.13
C CYS A 222 -1.49 10.29 -24.61
N PRO A 223 -0.74 9.69 -25.55
CA PRO A 223 -0.85 10.02 -26.97
C PRO A 223 -2.28 9.99 -27.53
N PRO A 224 -3.15 9.01 -27.20
CA PRO A 224 -4.52 8.97 -27.71
C PRO A 224 -5.35 10.22 -27.42
N THR A 225 -5.24 10.79 -26.21
CA THR A 225 -6.01 11.99 -25.81
C THR A 225 -5.36 13.29 -26.28
N GLN A 226 -4.06 13.27 -26.57
CA GLN A 226 -3.31 14.44 -27.03
C GLN A 226 -3.37 14.66 -28.54
N THR A 227 -3.72 13.62 -29.33
CA THR A 227 -3.75 13.70 -30.80
C THR A 227 -5.14 13.57 -31.40
N SER A 228 -6.12 13.04 -30.66
CA SER A 228 -7.47 12.78 -31.19
C SER A 228 -8.40 13.95 -30.95
N GLU A 229 -9.19 14.31 -31.96
CA GLU A 229 -10.26 15.32 -31.85
C GLU A 229 -11.50 14.76 -31.11
N SER A 230 -11.68 13.44 -31.07
CA SER A 230 -12.73 12.78 -30.32
C SER A 230 -12.27 11.42 -29.80
N PHE A 231 -12.76 11.05 -28.61
CA PHE A 231 -12.49 9.77 -27.97
C PHE A 231 -13.55 9.48 -26.90
N GLN A 232 -13.62 8.23 -26.46
CA GLN A 232 -14.38 7.80 -25.29
C GLN A 232 -13.45 7.52 -24.11
N VAL A 233 -13.97 7.76 -22.91
CA VAL A 233 -13.31 7.49 -21.64
C VAL A 233 -14.18 6.54 -20.84
N THR A 234 -13.75 5.27 -20.75
CA THR A 234 -14.35 4.28 -19.87
C THR A 234 -13.65 4.34 -18.53
N ILE A 235 -14.40 4.62 -17.47
CA ILE A 235 -13.88 4.60 -16.10
C ILE A 235 -14.48 3.40 -15.38
N TYR A 236 -13.64 2.44 -14.98
CA TYR A 236 -14.03 1.28 -14.18
C TYR A 236 -13.72 1.53 -12.70
N ASN A 237 -14.71 1.36 -11.84
CA ASN A 237 -14.63 1.50 -10.40
C ASN A 237 -14.56 0.11 -9.74
N PRO A 238 -13.41 -0.28 -9.16
CA PRO A 238 -13.24 -1.57 -8.50
C PRO A 238 -13.88 -1.66 -7.10
N LEU A 239 -14.38 -0.55 -6.55
CA LEU A 239 -14.97 -0.51 -5.21
C LEU A 239 -16.39 -1.05 -5.19
N GLY A 240 -16.78 -1.64 -4.05
CA GLY A 240 -18.16 -2.09 -3.79
C GLY A 240 -19.18 -0.97 -3.58
N ARG A 241 -18.82 0.29 -3.83
CA ARG A 241 -19.66 1.50 -3.66
C ARG A 241 -19.51 2.40 -4.87
N LYS A 242 -20.51 3.23 -5.13
CA LYS A 242 -20.43 4.27 -6.15
C LYS A 242 -19.35 5.29 -5.81
N VAL A 243 -18.64 5.78 -6.82
CA VAL A 243 -17.58 6.78 -6.67
C VAL A 243 -17.78 7.93 -7.63
N ASP A 244 -17.70 9.15 -7.11
CA ASP A 244 -17.43 10.33 -7.91
C ASP A 244 -15.90 10.53 -7.96
N TRP A 245 -15.36 10.60 -9.18
CA TRP A 245 -13.93 10.66 -9.45
C TRP A 245 -13.62 11.82 -10.39
N MET A 246 -12.66 12.67 -10.03
CA MET A 246 -12.18 13.70 -10.93
C MET A 246 -11.24 13.07 -11.96
N VAL A 247 -11.71 12.93 -13.19
CA VAL A 247 -10.88 12.47 -14.31
C VAL A 247 -9.95 13.61 -14.72
N ARG A 248 -8.67 13.30 -14.92
CA ARG A 248 -7.64 14.23 -15.34
C ARG A 248 -6.79 13.60 -16.44
N LEU A 249 -6.88 14.12 -17.67
CA LEU A 249 -6.24 13.53 -18.85
C LEU A 249 -5.44 14.58 -19.63
N PRO A 250 -4.19 14.30 -20.04
CA PRO A 250 -3.43 15.25 -20.84
C PRO A 250 -4.03 15.35 -22.25
N VAL A 251 -4.18 16.56 -22.77
CA VAL A 251 -4.85 16.83 -24.06
C VAL A 251 -4.09 17.88 -24.89
N SER A 252 -4.48 18.03 -26.15
CA SER A 252 -4.01 19.12 -27.02
C SER A 252 -4.57 20.49 -26.59
N LYS A 253 -4.02 21.58 -27.15
CA LYS A 253 -4.36 22.97 -26.77
C LYS A 253 -5.74 23.45 -27.28
N HIS A 254 -6.80 22.73 -26.90
CA HIS A 254 -8.17 22.97 -27.31
C HIS A 254 -9.17 22.87 -26.15
N VAL A 255 -10.38 23.38 -26.37
CA VAL A 255 -11.52 23.15 -25.46
C VAL A 255 -12.18 21.83 -25.84
N PHE A 256 -12.62 21.07 -24.84
CA PHE A 256 -13.29 19.78 -25.04
C PHE A 256 -14.67 19.76 -24.39
N LEU A 257 -15.66 19.32 -25.16
CA LEU A 257 -17.00 19.01 -24.69
C LEU A 257 -17.03 17.58 -24.18
N VAL A 258 -17.48 17.38 -22.94
CA VAL A 258 -17.62 16.05 -22.34
C VAL A 258 -19.10 15.73 -22.15
N ARG A 259 -19.52 14.52 -22.56
CA ARG A 259 -20.87 14.00 -22.32
C ARG A 259 -20.82 12.73 -21.49
N ASP A 260 -21.77 12.62 -20.57
CA ASP A 260 -21.95 11.45 -19.71
C ASP A 260 -22.58 10.26 -20.45
N PRO A 261 -22.76 9.10 -19.79
CA PRO A 261 -23.39 7.92 -20.38
C PRO A 261 -24.80 8.14 -20.94
N SER A 262 -25.52 9.19 -20.52
CA SER A 262 -26.86 9.55 -21.01
C SER A 262 -26.82 10.52 -22.21
N GLY A 263 -25.63 10.98 -22.61
CA GLY A 263 -25.43 11.98 -23.66
C GLY A 263 -25.54 13.43 -23.16
N THR A 264 -25.73 13.64 -21.85
CA THR A 264 -25.83 14.95 -21.22
C THR A 264 -24.45 15.57 -21.07
N VAL A 265 -24.32 16.86 -21.38
CA VAL A 265 -23.05 17.59 -21.24
C VAL A 265 -22.73 17.76 -19.76
N VAL A 266 -21.51 17.40 -19.36
CA VAL A 266 -21.00 17.61 -18.01
C VAL A 266 -20.00 18.76 -17.97
N PRO A 267 -19.89 19.50 -16.85
CA PRO A 267 -18.86 20.51 -16.69
C PRO A 267 -17.46 19.91 -16.91
N SER A 268 -16.71 20.54 -17.82
CA SER A 268 -15.32 20.22 -18.12
C SER A 268 -14.48 21.47 -18.17
N ASP A 269 -13.18 21.33 -17.89
CA ASP A 269 -12.23 22.44 -17.91
C ASP A 269 -10.85 21.94 -18.34
N VAL A 270 -10.02 22.82 -18.90
CA VAL A 270 -8.66 22.48 -19.32
C VAL A 270 -7.68 23.38 -18.57
N VAL A 271 -6.89 22.77 -17.69
CA VAL A 271 -5.89 23.47 -16.88
C VAL A 271 -4.50 23.29 -17.48
N MET A 272 -3.68 24.34 -17.38
CA MET A 272 -2.28 24.29 -17.77
C MET A 272 -1.42 23.95 -16.56
N ILE A 273 -0.49 23.00 -16.73
CA ILE A 273 0.51 22.67 -15.72
C ILE A 273 1.68 23.67 -15.86
N PRO A 274 1.92 24.54 -14.87
CA PRO A 274 2.94 25.59 -14.96
C PRO A 274 4.36 25.06 -15.21
N SER A 275 4.69 23.86 -14.71
CA SER A 275 6.03 23.28 -14.79
C SER A 275 6.38 22.69 -16.17
N SER A 276 5.39 22.32 -16.98
CA SER A 276 5.61 21.55 -18.22
C SER A 276 4.91 22.14 -19.46
N ASP A 277 4.11 23.21 -19.31
CA ASP A 277 3.23 23.76 -20.37
C ASP A 277 2.29 22.70 -21.00
N SER A 278 2.10 21.57 -20.32
CA SER A 278 1.14 20.54 -20.69
C SER A 278 -0.24 20.94 -20.22
N GLN A 279 -1.26 20.52 -20.96
CA GLN A 279 -2.66 20.79 -20.64
C GLN A 279 -3.37 19.52 -20.24
N GLU A 280 -4.23 19.62 -19.23
CA GLU A 280 -4.99 18.50 -18.71
C GLU A 280 -6.48 18.85 -18.68
N LEU A 281 -7.30 18.01 -19.30
CA LEU A 281 -8.75 18.04 -19.25
C LEU A 281 -9.23 17.46 -17.93
N LEU A 282 -10.13 18.18 -17.26
CA LEU A 282 -10.80 17.78 -16.03
C LEU A 282 -12.31 17.66 -16.26
N PHE A 283 -12.89 16.60 -15.70
CA PHE A 283 -14.33 16.46 -15.52
C PHE A 283 -14.64 15.46 -14.41
N SER A 284 -15.77 15.64 -13.73
CA SER A 284 -16.21 14.69 -12.70
C SER A 284 -16.95 13.52 -13.34
N ALA A 285 -16.50 12.30 -13.07
CA ALA A 285 -17.15 11.07 -13.49
C ALA A 285 -17.86 10.42 -12.29
N SER A 286 -19.09 9.95 -12.50
CA SER A 286 -19.89 9.27 -11.49
C SER A 286 -20.05 7.82 -11.90
N VAL A 287 -19.41 6.91 -11.17
CA VAL A 287 -19.19 5.51 -11.60
C VAL A 287 -19.83 4.54 -10.61
N PRO A 288 -20.69 3.61 -11.07
CA PRO A 288 -21.36 2.65 -10.19
C PRO A 288 -20.38 1.70 -9.49
N ALA A 289 -20.87 1.02 -8.46
CA ALA A 289 -20.09 0.04 -7.71
C ALA A 289 -19.70 -1.17 -8.58
N LEU A 290 -18.43 -1.59 -8.50
CA LEU A 290 -17.88 -2.74 -9.21
C LEU A 290 -18.26 -2.73 -10.70
N GLY A 291 -18.06 -1.58 -11.35
CA GLY A 291 -18.74 -1.26 -12.60
C GLY A 291 -18.06 -0.14 -13.37
N PHE A 292 -18.59 0.21 -14.54
CA PHE A 292 -18.03 1.27 -15.37
C PHE A 292 -19.05 2.27 -15.87
N SER A 293 -18.55 3.42 -16.32
CA SER A 293 -19.30 4.44 -17.07
C SER A 293 -18.45 4.96 -18.22
N ILE A 294 -19.07 5.11 -19.40
CA ILE A 294 -18.43 5.55 -20.64
C ILE A 294 -18.84 6.99 -20.93
N TYR A 295 -17.86 7.88 -20.96
CA TYR A 295 -18.00 9.29 -21.31
C TYR A 295 -17.50 9.52 -22.74
N SER A 296 -18.11 10.44 -23.48
CA SER A 296 -17.58 10.89 -24.76
C SER A 296 -16.95 12.27 -24.64
N VAL A 297 -15.80 12.44 -25.29
CA VAL A 297 -15.03 13.68 -25.31
C VAL A 297 -14.86 14.10 -26.76
N THR A 298 -15.17 15.35 -27.07
CA THR A 298 -15.06 15.90 -28.42
C THR A 298 -14.51 17.31 -28.36
N GLN A 299 -13.48 17.56 -29.15
CA GLN A 299 -12.87 18.87 -29.32
C GLN A 299 -13.90 19.86 -29.87
N VAL A 300 -13.91 21.07 -29.32
CA VAL A 300 -14.73 22.18 -29.80
C VAL A 300 -13.92 22.94 -30.86
N PRO A 301 -14.35 22.97 -32.14
CA PRO A 301 -13.59 23.63 -33.20
C PRO A 301 -13.42 25.14 -32.94
N GLY A 302 -12.22 25.66 -33.21
CA GLY A 302 -11.93 27.09 -33.18
C GLY A 302 -11.85 27.73 -31.79
N GLN A 303 -11.94 26.95 -30.70
CA GLN A 303 -11.78 27.45 -29.33
C GLN A 303 -10.46 26.95 -28.72
N SER A 304 -9.65 27.90 -28.24
CA SER A 304 -8.52 27.63 -27.37
C SER A 304 -8.94 27.76 -25.90
N PRO A 305 -8.40 26.92 -25.00
CA PRO A 305 -8.69 27.06 -23.59
C PRO A 305 -8.18 28.40 -23.10
N GLN A 306 -8.98 29.09 -22.29
CA GLN A 306 -8.53 30.30 -21.64
C GLN A 306 -7.37 29.94 -20.71
N ALA A 307 -6.28 30.70 -20.77
CA ALA A 307 -5.23 30.55 -19.78
C ALA A 307 -5.82 30.95 -18.41
N HIS A 308 -6.20 29.96 -17.60
CA HIS A 308 -6.60 30.15 -16.21
C HIS A 308 -5.37 30.39 -15.31
N ILE A 309 -4.41 31.15 -15.85
CA ILE A 309 -3.20 31.57 -15.18
C ILE A 309 -3.52 32.92 -14.55
N HIS A 310 -3.92 32.89 -13.28
CA HIS A 310 -3.83 34.08 -12.47
C HIS A 310 -2.37 34.30 -12.11
N HIS A 311 -1.61 34.92 -13.03
CA HIS A 311 -0.40 35.61 -12.61
C HIS A 311 -0.82 36.62 -11.54
N PRO A 312 -0.23 36.62 -10.35
CA PRO A 312 -0.35 37.78 -9.49
C PRO A 312 0.17 38.94 -10.32
N ARG A 313 -0.74 39.78 -10.83
CA ARG A 313 -0.38 41.08 -11.42
C ARG A 313 0.61 41.68 -10.45
N SER A 314 1.69 42.26 -10.97
CA SER A 314 2.60 43.13 -10.24
C SER A 314 1.79 44.20 -9.49
N GLN A 315 1.33 43.84 -8.31
CA GLN A 315 0.62 44.65 -7.35
C GLN A 315 1.53 44.69 -6.13
N LYS A 316 1.72 45.91 -5.66
CA LYS A 316 2.67 46.33 -4.65
C LYS A 316 2.75 45.40 -3.43
N PRO A 317 3.91 45.39 -2.74
CA PRO A 317 4.25 44.37 -1.77
C PRO A 317 3.49 44.59 -0.47
N TRP A 318 2.56 43.66 -0.16
CA TRP A 318 2.22 43.10 1.17
C TRP A 318 0.78 42.54 1.20
N SER A 319 0.64 41.33 1.76
CA SER A 319 -0.55 40.84 2.51
C SER A 319 -1.83 40.40 1.77
N ARG A 320 -1.77 39.43 0.85
CA ARG A 320 -2.96 38.60 0.59
C ARG A 320 -2.64 37.12 0.81
N VAL A 321 -3.09 36.60 1.95
CA VAL A 321 -3.06 35.16 2.29
C VAL A 321 -3.62 34.38 1.11
N LEU A 322 -2.85 33.45 0.55
CA LEU A 322 -3.35 32.56 -0.49
C LEU A 322 -4.29 31.55 0.19
N VAL A 323 -5.44 31.30 -0.42
CA VAL A 323 -6.46 30.39 0.12
C VAL A 323 -7.02 29.54 -1.00
N ILE A 324 -7.10 28.23 -0.80
CA ILE A 324 -7.94 27.34 -1.61
C ILE A 324 -9.03 26.75 -0.72
N GLN A 325 -10.22 26.57 -1.27
CA GLN A 325 -11.34 25.99 -0.54
C GLN A 325 -12.33 25.29 -1.45
N ASN A 326 -12.98 24.25 -0.93
CA ASN A 326 -14.19 23.66 -1.49
C ASN A 326 -15.31 23.68 -0.43
N GLU A 327 -16.30 22.80 -0.54
CA GLU A 327 -17.44 22.71 0.38
C GLU A 327 -17.03 22.28 1.80
N TYR A 328 -15.90 21.57 1.94
CA TYR A 328 -15.54 20.83 3.16
C TYR A 328 -14.22 21.27 3.77
N ILE A 329 -13.26 21.70 2.97
CA ILE A 329 -11.89 22.00 3.37
C ILE A 329 -11.53 23.41 2.93
N ARG A 330 -10.85 24.15 3.80
CA ARG A 330 -10.13 25.38 3.45
C ARG A 330 -8.68 25.27 3.89
N ALA A 331 -7.76 25.55 2.99
CA ALA A 331 -6.33 25.59 3.25
C ALA A 331 -5.80 27.00 3.02
N ARG A 332 -4.99 27.51 3.96
CA ARG A 332 -4.36 28.83 3.88
C ARG A 332 -2.85 28.71 3.82
N PHE A 333 -2.24 29.61 3.08
CA PHE A 333 -0.78 29.66 2.93
C PHE A 333 -0.25 31.00 3.39
N ASP A 334 0.88 30.94 4.05
CA ASP A 334 1.61 32.09 4.54
C ASP A 334 2.08 32.94 3.35
N PRO A 335 1.79 34.26 3.33
CA PRO A 335 2.06 35.10 2.17
C PRO A 335 3.56 35.39 1.95
N ASP A 336 4.39 35.21 2.98
CA ASP A 336 5.82 35.53 2.93
C ASP A 336 6.64 34.30 2.51
N SER A 337 6.32 33.13 3.06
CA SER A 337 6.98 31.85 2.77
C SER A 337 6.30 31.04 1.67
N GLY A 338 5.00 31.25 1.41
CA GLY A 338 4.23 30.45 0.46
C GLY A 338 3.87 29.04 0.97
N LEU A 339 4.14 28.74 2.24
CA LEU A 339 3.93 27.42 2.86
C LEU A 339 2.52 27.28 3.43
N LEU A 340 2.02 26.04 3.52
CA LEU A 340 0.76 25.77 4.20
C LEU A 340 0.90 26.21 5.66
N MET A 341 -0.02 27.03 6.16
CA MET A 341 -0.01 27.54 7.53
C MET A 341 -1.24 27.14 8.35
N GLU A 342 -2.33 26.74 7.68
CA GLU A 342 -3.58 26.41 8.35
C GLU A 342 -4.47 25.52 7.48
N LEU A 343 -5.13 24.57 8.14
CA LEU A 343 -6.14 23.68 7.57
C LEU A 343 -7.43 23.80 8.39
N GLU A 344 -8.55 24.02 7.70
CA GLU A 344 -9.89 24.07 8.28
C GLU A 344 -10.75 22.94 7.71
N ASN A 345 -11.44 22.19 8.58
CA ASN A 345 -12.56 21.34 8.22
C ASN A 345 -13.86 22.13 8.49
N LEU A 346 -14.48 22.59 7.42
CA LEU A 346 -15.64 23.49 7.44
C LEU A 346 -16.89 22.79 7.97
N ASP A 347 -17.05 21.49 7.70
CA ASP A 347 -18.21 20.70 8.15
C ASP A 347 -18.20 20.43 9.65
N GLN A 348 -17.01 20.19 10.21
CA GLN A 348 -16.85 19.87 11.62
C GLN A 348 -16.52 21.10 12.47
N ASN A 349 -16.38 22.27 11.84
CA ASN A 349 -15.93 23.52 12.42
C ASN A 349 -14.60 23.37 13.17
N LEU A 350 -13.63 22.70 12.53
CA LEU A 350 -12.28 22.54 13.05
C LEU A 350 -11.33 23.46 12.31
N ARG A 351 -10.36 23.99 13.04
CA ARG A 351 -9.29 24.83 12.53
C ARG A 351 -8.00 24.41 13.20
N LEU A 352 -7.00 24.07 12.40
CA LEU A 352 -5.70 23.62 12.88
C LEU A 352 -4.60 24.44 12.20
N PRO A 353 -3.84 25.26 12.95
CA PRO A 353 -2.56 25.76 12.49
C PRO A 353 -1.65 24.58 12.16
N VAL A 354 -1.19 24.51 10.92
CA VAL A 354 -0.32 23.43 10.43
C VAL A 354 0.72 24.02 9.49
N HIS A 355 1.98 23.82 9.82
CA HIS A 355 3.12 24.17 8.98
C HIS A 355 3.59 22.92 8.24
N GLN A 356 3.51 22.92 6.90
CA GLN A 356 4.05 21.83 6.08
C GLN A 356 5.23 22.31 5.26
N ALA A 357 6.36 21.59 5.36
CA ALA A 357 7.55 21.84 4.57
C ALA A 357 8.35 20.56 4.29
N PHE A 358 9.31 20.66 3.36
CA PHE A 358 10.26 19.60 3.06
C PHE A 358 11.58 19.80 3.80
N TYR A 359 12.08 18.71 4.38
CA TYR A 359 13.37 18.65 5.04
C TYR A 359 14.15 17.45 4.52
N TRP A 360 15.41 17.32 4.93
CA TRP A 360 16.19 16.12 4.67
C TRP A 360 17.16 15.84 5.82
N TYR A 361 17.35 14.56 6.10
CA TYR A 361 18.43 14.10 6.96
C TYR A 361 19.69 13.86 6.14
N ASN A 362 20.82 14.34 6.65
CA ASN A 362 22.13 13.99 6.11
C ASN A 362 22.47 12.55 6.51
N ALA A 363 22.62 11.67 5.52
CA ALA A 363 22.92 10.27 5.72
C ALA A 363 24.32 10.07 6.34
N SER A 364 24.39 9.30 7.43
CA SER A 364 25.67 9.01 8.05
C SER A 364 26.56 8.14 7.18
N THR A 365 27.85 8.51 7.10
CA THR A 365 28.91 7.69 6.50
C THR A 365 29.81 7.05 7.55
N GLY A 366 29.31 6.91 8.78
CA GLY A 366 30.08 6.45 9.94
C GLY A 366 30.74 7.61 10.69
N ASN A 367 31.01 7.41 11.98
CA ASN A 367 31.67 8.36 12.86
C ASN A 367 32.45 7.64 13.98
N SER A 368 32.99 8.38 14.93
CA SER A 368 33.76 7.82 16.06
C SER A 368 32.94 6.93 17.00
N LEU A 369 31.62 7.08 17.04
CA LEU A 369 30.73 6.28 17.90
C LEU A 369 30.39 4.93 17.24
N SER A 370 30.20 4.92 15.92
CA SER A 370 29.93 3.70 15.16
C SER A 370 30.29 3.91 13.69
N SER A 371 30.88 2.89 13.08
CA SER A 371 31.18 2.84 11.65
C SER A 371 29.94 2.59 10.79
N GLN A 372 28.79 2.24 11.37
CA GLN A 372 27.56 1.96 10.62
C GLN A 372 27.16 3.16 9.75
N VAL A 373 26.88 2.91 8.48
CA VAL A 373 26.41 3.96 7.55
C VAL A 373 24.91 3.81 7.28
N SER A 374 24.28 4.86 6.76
CA SER A 374 22.93 4.75 6.19
C SER A 374 23.00 4.09 4.80
N GLY A 375 22.05 3.21 4.49
CA GLY A 375 22.00 2.46 3.23
C GLY A 375 20.60 1.98 2.87
N ALA A 376 20.50 0.94 2.03
CA ALA A 376 19.21 0.44 1.56
C ALA A 376 18.31 -0.06 2.70
N TYR A 377 18.89 -0.69 3.74
CA TYR A 377 18.20 -1.19 4.93
C TYR A 377 18.19 -0.16 6.05
N ILE A 378 19.38 0.33 6.39
CA ILE A 378 19.63 1.14 7.58
C ILE A 378 19.28 2.60 7.31
N PHE A 379 18.55 3.20 8.25
CA PHE A 379 18.45 4.65 8.36
C PHE A 379 19.31 5.09 9.54
N ARG A 380 20.34 5.88 9.26
CA ARG A 380 21.18 6.50 10.29
C ARG A 380 21.47 7.95 9.94
N PRO A 381 20.70 8.91 10.48
CA PRO A 381 20.97 10.32 10.25
C PRO A 381 22.21 10.79 11.03
N ASN A 382 22.99 11.71 10.47
CA ASN A 382 24.17 12.28 11.15
C ASN A 382 23.80 13.15 12.37
N ARG A 383 22.58 13.69 12.39
CA ARG A 383 22.06 14.60 13.42
C ARG A 383 20.56 14.35 13.59
N GLN A 384 20.04 14.71 14.77
CA GLN A 384 18.62 14.56 15.07
C GLN A 384 17.74 15.59 14.35
N GLU A 385 18.24 16.81 14.19
CA GLU A 385 17.53 17.87 13.47
C GLU A 385 17.78 17.73 11.97
N PRO A 386 16.73 17.61 11.13
CA PRO A 386 16.90 17.63 9.69
C PRO A 386 17.16 19.04 9.19
N LEU A 387 17.67 19.12 7.96
CA LEU A 387 17.93 20.38 7.27
C LEU A 387 16.76 20.72 6.36
N LEU A 388 16.35 21.98 6.35
CA LEU A 388 15.26 22.43 5.50
C LEU A 388 15.67 22.38 4.02
N VAL A 389 14.76 21.99 3.13
CA VAL A 389 14.99 22.09 1.68
C VAL A 389 14.93 23.56 1.25
N SER A 390 13.95 24.32 1.73
CA SER A 390 13.83 25.76 1.53
C SER A 390 12.89 26.39 2.57
N HIS A 391 13.19 27.62 3.01
CA HIS A 391 12.35 28.42 3.92
C HIS A 391 11.12 29.03 3.24
N TRP A 392 11.09 29.02 1.92
CA TRP A 392 10.00 29.56 1.13
C TRP A 392 9.79 28.72 -0.14
N ALA A 393 8.60 28.79 -0.71
CA ALA A 393 8.28 28.20 -1.99
C ALA A 393 7.75 29.26 -2.94
N GLN A 394 8.21 29.25 -4.20
CA GLN A 394 7.58 30.06 -5.23
C GLN A 394 6.18 29.49 -5.50
N THR A 395 5.15 30.31 -5.29
CA THR A 395 3.76 29.87 -5.42
C THR A 395 3.12 30.31 -6.72
N HIS A 396 2.30 29.44 -7.32
CA HIS A 396 1.37 29.78 -8.39
C HIS A 396 -0.03 29.24 -8.08
N LEU A 397 -1.05 30.10 -8.17
CA LEU A 397 -2.43 29.77 -7.83
C LEU A 397 -3.25 29.49 -9.10
N VAL A 398 -3.88 28.32 -9.15
CA VAL A 398 -4.88 27.95 -10.17
C VAL A 398 -6.22 27.83 -9.48
N LYS A 399 -7.26 28.53 -9.97
CA LYS A 399 -8.62 28.42 -9.46
C LYS A 399 -9.60 28.33 -10.61
N THR A 400 -10.32 27.23 -10.66
CA THR A 400 -11.43 27.01 -11.57
C THR A 400 -12.62 26.43 -10.81
N ALA A 401 -13.75 26.25 -11.49
CA ALA A 401 -14.92 25.62 -10.88
C ALA A 401 -14.68 24.14 -10.53
N LEU A 402 -13.74 23.49 -11.22
CA LEU A 402 -13.46 22.05 -11.07
C LEU A 402 -12.22 21.77 -10.22
N VAL A 403 -11.33 22.73 -10.00
CA VAL A 403 -10.14 22.53 -9.16
C VAL A 403 -9.61 23.84 -8.59
N GLN A 404 -9.07 23.79 -7.37
CA GLN A 404 -8.21 24.84 -6.84
C GLN A 404 -6.85 24.26 -6.42
N GLU A 405 -5.77 24.88 -6.89
CA GLU A 405 -4.41 24.39 -6.70
C GLU A 405 -3.45 25.51 -6.30
N VAL A 406 -2.54 25.22 -5.36
CA VAL A 406 -1.34 26.01 -5.12
C VAL A 406 -0.12 25.17 -5.51
N HIS A 407 0.55 25.58 -6.56
CA HIS A 407 1.81 25.01 -7.02
C HIS A 407 2.93 25.65 -6.21
N GLN A 408 3.73 24.86 -5.51
CA GLN A 408 4.82 25.28 -4.65
C GLN A 408 6.14 24.73 -5.21
N ASN A 409 7.04 25.62 -5.61
CA ASN A 409 8.40 25.24 -6.01
C ASN A 409 9.39 25.60 -4.90
N PHE A 410 9.94 24.58 -4.22
CA PHE A 410 10.86 24.76 -3.09
C PHE A 410 12.31 24.87 -3.56
N SER A 411 12.69 24.10 -4.57
CA SER A 411 14.03 24.09 -5.14
C SER A 411 14.04 23.45 -6.53
N ALA A 412 15.17 23.50 -7.23
CA ALA A 412 15.33 22.88 -8.55
C ALA A 412 15.05 21.36 -8.59
N TRP A 413 14.98 20.69 -7.44
CA TRP A 413 14.79 19.24 -7.32
C TRP A 413 13.63 18.87 -6.38
N CYS A 414 12.84 19.84 -5.91
CA CYS A 414 11.73 19.61 -4.98
C CYS A 414 10.57 20.58 -5.25
N SER A 415 9.40 20.03 -5.58
CA SER A 415 8.17 20.79 -5.80
C SER A 415 6.94 20.02 -5.29
N GLN A 416 5.85 20.74 -5.08
CA GLN A 416 4.58 20.19 -4.63
C GLN A 416 3.41 20.92 -5.29
N VAL A 417 2.30 20.22 -5.54
CA VAL A 417 1.01 20.80 -5.89
C VAL A 417 0.03 20.46 -4.78
N VAL A 418 -0.50 21.49 -4.12
CA VAL A 418 -1.54 21.36 -3.10
C VAL A 418 -2.89 21.59 -3.76
N ARG A 419 -3.81 20.62 -3.65
CA ARG A 419 -4.98 20.51 -4.53
C ARG A 419 -6.26 20.19 -3.76
N LEU A 420 -7.35 20.83 -4.19
CA LEU A 420 -8.73 20.52 -3.78
C LEU A 420 -9.64 20.43 -5.00
N TYR A 421 -10.35 19.31 -5.13
CA TYR A 421 -11.49 19.16 -6.02
C TYR A 421 -12.83 19.44 -5.30
N PRO A 422 -13.90 19.80 -6.01
CA PRO A 422 -15.26 19.83 -5.46
C PRO A 422 -15.64 18.49 -4.81
N GLY A 423 -16.32 18.54 -3.67
CA GLY A 423 -16.77 17.36 -2.93
C GLY A 423 -15.68 16.60 -2.16
N GLN A 424 -14.41 16.99 -2.30
CA GLN A 424 -13.29 16.31 -1.64
C GLN A 424 -13.18 16.70 -0.16
N ARG A 425 -13.03 15.71 0.73
CA ARG A 425 -12.94 15.90 2.20
C ARG A 425 -11.51 15.78 2.74
N HIS A 426 -10.51 15.90 1.87
CA HIS A 426 -9.10 15.81 2.19
C HIS A 426 -8.32 16.79 1.32
N LEU A 427 -7.15 17.25 1.78
CA LEU A 427 -6.23 18.06 1.00
C LEU A 427 -5.22 17.14 0.31
N GLU A 428 -5.06 17.24 -1.01
CA GLU A 428 -4.07 16.43 -1.75
C GLU A 428 -2.77 17.22 -1.90
N LEU A 429 -1.65 16.63 -1.47
CA LEU A 429 -0.29 17.16 -1.63
C LEU A 429 0.47 16.23 -2.58
N GLU A 430 0.48 16.54 -3.87
CA GLU A 430 1.28 15.83 -4.88
C GLU A 430 2.71 16.38 -4.88
N TRP A 431 3.67 15.59 -4.41
CA TRP A 431 5.08 15.98 -4.32
C TRP A 431 5.89 15.38 -5.47
N THR A 432 6.91 16.11 -5.93
CA THR A 432 7.89 15.66 -6.92
C THR A 432 9.29 15.98 -6.40
N VAL A 433 10.08 14.93 -6.13
CA VAL A 433 11.43 15.03 -5.56
C VAL A 433 12.42 14.28 -6.45
N GLY A 434 13.48 14.96 -6.89
CA GLY A 434 14.58 14.36 -7.64
C GLY A 434 15.18 15.30 -8.71
N PRO A 435 16.26 14.88 -9.39
CA PRO A 435 17.25 13.97 -8.84
C PRO A 435 17.85 14.62 -7.60
N ILE A 436 17.89 13.89 -6.47
CA ILE A 436 18.42 14.43 -5.21
C ILE A 436 19.90 14.80 -5.43
N PRO A 437 20.33 16.05 -5.18
CA PRO A 437 21.69 16.47 -5.43
C PRO A 437 22.63 15.83 -4.42
N VAL A 438 23.73 15.25 -4.91
CA VAL A 438 24.77 14.62 -4.08
C VAL A 438 26.18 15.07 -4.49
N GLY A 439 26.29 16.10 -5.33
CA GLY A 439 27.57 16.67 -5.77
C GLY A 439 28.38 17.32 -4.65
N ASP A 440 27.73 17.58 -3.50
CA ASP A 440 28.35 18.01 -2.25
C ASP A 440 28.95 16.84 -1.43
N GLY A 441 28.82 15.60 -1.90
CA GLY A 441 29.30 14.41 -1.20
C GLY A 441 28.39 13.96 -0.05
N TRP A 442 27.18 14.50 0.09
CA TRP A 442 26.23 14.12 1.14
C TRP A 442 25.06 13.32 0.60
N GLY A 443 24.84 12.13 1.15
CA GLY A 443 23.59 11.39 0.97
C GLY A 443 22.44 12.10 1.68
N LYS A 444 21.25 12.10 1.10
CA LYS A 444 20.10 12.83 1.61
C LYS A 444 18.86 11.95 1.65
N GLU A 445 18.12 12.07 2.75
CA GLU A 445 16.89 11.35 3.02
C GLU A 445 15.78 12.37 3.23
N VAL A 446 14.97 12.58 2.21
CA VAL A 446 14.04 13.70 2.08
C VAL A 446 12.71 13.33 2.74
N ILE A 447 12.18 14.25 3.55
CA ILE A 447 10.94 14.08 4.31
C ILE A 447 9.96 15.21 4.00
N SER A 448 8.67 14.89 4.03
CA SER A 448 7.58 15.86 4.18
C SER A 448 7.17 15.86 5.65
N ARG A 449 7.20 17.02 6.30
CA ARG A 449 6.88 17.17 7.73
C ARG A 449 5.73 18.15 7.92
N PHE A 450 4.84 17.80 8.85
CA PHE A 450 3.70 18.59 9.30
C PHE A 450 3.89 18.91 10.77
N ASP A 451 4.02 20.18 11.10
CA ASP A 451 4.11 20.67 12.48
C ASP A 451 2.81 21.37 12.87
N THR A 452 2.25 21.00 14.02
CA THR A 452 0.95 21.49 14.50
C THR A 452 1.05 21.89 15.98
N VAL A 453 -0.06 22.41 16.50
CA VAL A 453 -0.21 22.76 17.92
C VAL A 453 -0.82 21.63 18.77
N LEU A 454 -1.01 20.42 18.21
CA LEU A 454 -1.63 19.31 18.94
C LEU A 454 -0.72 18.82 20.07
N GLU A 455 -1.30 18.63 21.25
CA GLU A 455 -0.61 18.03 22.41
C GLU A 455 -0.77 16.51 22.35
N THR A 456 0.22 15.82 21.77
CA THR A 456 0.12 14.39 21.44
C THR A 456 0.78 13.46 22.46
N ASP A 457 1.43 14.01 23.50
CA ASP A 457 2.08 13.26 24.59
C ASP A 457 3.06 12.16 24.13
N GLY A 458 3.78 12.42 23.02
CA GLY A 458 4.69 11.46 22.40
C GLY A 458 4.02 10.25 21.72
N LEU A 459 2.69 10.25 21.57
CA LEU A 459 1.91 9.22 20.90
C LEU A 459 1.62 9.57 19.44
N PHE A 460 1.66 8.55 18.59
CA PHE A 460 1.25 8.61 17.19
C PHE A 460 0.83 7.22 16.72
N TYR A 461 0.20 7.13 15.56
CA TYR A 461 -0.46 5.90 15.14
C TYR A 461 -0.10 5.56 13.70
N THR A 462 0.29 4.32 13.44
CA THR A 462 0.61 3.84 12.09
C THR A 462 -0.15 2.57 11.77
N ASP A 463 -0.47 2.36 10.49
CA ASP A 463 -1.09 1.12 10.06
C ASP A 463 -0.14 -0.08 10.07
N SER A 464 -0.71 -1.26 10.30
CA SER A 464 -0.09 -2.57 10.07
C SER A 464 -0.62 -3.14 8.77
N ASN A 465 0.21 -3.11 7.73
CA ASN A 465 -0.09 -3.63 6.39
C ASN A 465 -1.40 -3.11 5.77
N GLY A 466 -1.78 -1.85 6.02
CA GLY A 466 -3.03 -1.25 5.52
C GLY A 466 -4.26 -1.50 6.39
N ARG A 467 -4.13 -2.31 7.45
CA ARG A 467 -5.25 -2.86 8.24
C ARG A 467 -5.31 -2.29 9.65
N GLU A 468 -4.78 -2.99 10.64
CA GLU A 468 -4.85 -2.57 12.04
C GLU A 468 -4.11 -1.25 12.26
N ILE A 469 -4.56 -0.45 13.21
CA ILE A 469 -3.82 0.74 13.63
C ILE A 469 -3.10 0.42 14.92
N LEU A 470 -1.79 0.62 14.92
CA LEU A 470 -0.94 0.40 16.09
C LEU A 470 -0.57 1.75 16.71
N GLU A 471 -0.79 1.85 18.02
CA GLU A 471 -0.30 2.95 18.83
C GLU A 471 1.23 2.85 18.96
N ARG A 472 1.90 3.96 18.68
CA ARG A 472 3.35 4.12 18.77
C ARG A 472 3.65 5.17 19.81
N ARG A 473 4.70 4.93 20.60
CA ARG A 473 5.18 5.88 21.60
C ARG A 473 6.66 6.13 21.36
N ARG A 474 7.01 7.41 21.21
CA ARG A 474 8.40 7.86 21.01
C ARG A 474 9.28 7.36 22.16
N ASP A 475 10.44 6.81 21.81
CA ASP A 475 11.46 6.27 22.72
C ASP A 475 10.96 5.19 23.70
N TYR A 476 9.94 4.43 23.30
CA TYR A 476 9.34 3.41 24.15
C TYR A 476 9.18 2.06 23.45
N ARG A 477 9.29 0.98 24.22
CA ARG A 477 9.01 -0.40 23.81
C ARG A 477 8.24 -1.09 24.93
N LEU A 478 7.14 -1.74 24.57
CA LEU A 478 6.23 -2.36 25.55
C LEU A 478 6.89 -3.52 26.30
N THR A 479 7.72 -4.29 25.59
CA THR A 479 8.21 -5.59 26.06
C THR A 479 9.63 -5.58 26.61
N TRP A 480 10.38 -4.48 26.45
CA TRP A 480 11.71 -4.31 27.04
C TRP A 480 12.06 -2.85 27.33
N LYS A 481 13.03 -2.62 28.21
CA LYS A 481 13.56 -1.27 28.45
C LYS A 481 14.47 -0.86 27.28
N LEU A 482 14.05 0.12 26.49
CA LEU A 482 14.82 0.64 25.38
C LEU A 482 16.10 1.34 25.87
N ASN A 483 17.25 0.94 25.33
CA ASN A 483 18.48 1.73 25.37
C ASN A 483 18.57 2.54 24.08
N GLN A 484 18.24 3.83 24.13
CA GLN A 484 18.11 4.66 22.93
C GLN A 484 19.50 5.05 22.40
N THR A 485 19.81 4.63 21.17
CA THR A 485 21.06 4.97 20.47
C THR A 485 20.85 5.84 19.23
N GLU A 486 19.63 5.85 18.68
CA GLU A 486 19.23 6.58 17.46
C GLU A 486 17.80 7.11 17.64
N PRO A 487 17.61 8.27 18.30
CA PRO A 487 16.28 8.80 18.65
C PRO A 487 15.42 9.21 17.45
N VAL A 488 16.01 9.33 16.26
CA VAL A 488 15.27 9.50 15.00
C VAL A 488 14.91 8.13 14.43
N ALA A 489 15.92 7.37 13.98
CA ALA A 489 15.70 6.12 13.26
C ALA A 489 14.97 5.04 14.09
N GLY A 490 15.18 5.02 15.41
CA GLY A 490 14.50 4.11 16.33
C GLY A 490 13.02 4.43 16.57
N ASN A 491 12.52 5.57 16.06
CA ASN A 491 11.10 5.95 16.14
C ASN A 491 10.42 5.99 14.77
N TYR A 492 11.09 5.54 13.71
CA TYR A 492 10.48 5.36 12.40
C TYR A 492 9.74 4.02 12.32
N TYR A 493 8.56 4.04 11.71
CA TYR A 493 7.71 2.87 11.50
C TYR A 493 7.25 2.79 10.04
N PRO A 494 6.91 1.59 9.55
CA PRO A 494 6.33 1.46 8.22
C PRO A 494 4.93 2.07 8.20
N VAL A 495 4.64 2.81 7.13
CA VAL A 495 3.33 3.40 6.82
C VAL A 495 2.93 2.91 5.44
N ASN A 496 1.99 1.97 5.39
CA ASN A 496 1.56 1.33 4.15
C ASN A 496 0.29 1.94 3.57
N SER A 497 -0.46 2.67 4.41
CA SER A 497 -1.66 3.40 4.02
C SER A 497 -1.84 4.71 4.77
N ARG A 498 -1.49 4.79 6.06
CA ARG A 498 -1.79 5.98 6.89
C ARG A 498 -0.97 6.09 8.18
N ILE A 499 -0.74 7.33 8.56
CA ILE A 499 -0.20 7.74 9.85
C ILE A 499 -1.04 8.90 10.40
N TYR A 500 -1.22 8.97 11.72
CA TYR A 500 -1.91 10.11 12.32
C TYR A 500 -1.40 10.46 13.72
N ILE A 501 -1.68 11.70 14.11
CA ILE A 501 -1.49 12.26 15.45
C ILE A 501 -2.82 12.84 15.94
N THR A 502 -3.05 12.82 17.25
CA THR A 502 -4.29 13.28 17.88
C THR A 502 -4.04 13.74 19.31
N ASP A 503 -4.78 14.76 19.75
CA ASP A 503 -4.85 15.22 21.15
C ASP A 503 -6.07 14.64 21.91
N GLY A 504 -6.74 13.64 21.30
CA GLY A 504 -7.98 13.04 21.80
C GLY A 504 -9.27 13.74 21.33
N ASN A 505 -9.18 14.98 20.84
CA ASN A 505 -10.31 15.73 20.30
C ASN A 505 -10.21 15.92 18.79
N VAL A 506 -9.04 16.35 18.31
CA VAL A 506 -8.71 16.65 16.92
C VAL A 506 -7.64 15.69 16.44
N GLN A 507 -7.81 15.15 15.24
CA GLN A 507 -6.87 14.23 14.61
C GLN A 507 -6.44 14.79 13.25
N LEU A 508 -5.12 14.85 13.04
CA LEU A 508 -4.52 15.06 11.73
C LEU A 508 -4.04 13.71 11.19
N THR A 509 -4.60 13.29 10.05
CA THR A 509 -4.23 12.03 9.39
C THR A 509 -3.61 12.31 8.04
N VAL A 510 -2.54 11.59 7.71
CA VAL A 510 -1.89 11.61 6.39
C VAL A 510 -1.94 10.22 5.79
N LEU A 511 -2.59 10.08 4.64
CA LEU A 511 -2.59 8.85 3.84
C LEU A 511 -1.45 8.87 2.83
N THR A 512 -0.90 7.69 2.53
CA THR A 512 0.18 7.51 1.57
C THR A 512 -0.28 6.73 0.34
N ASP A 513 0.30 7.04 -0.82
CA ASP A 513 0.03 6.36 -2.09
C ASP A 513 0.95 5.15 -2.36
N ARG A 514 1.84 4.88 -1.40
CA ARG A 514 2.86 3.82 -1.39
C ARG A 514 3.36 3.60 0.03
N SER A 515 4.09 2.51 0.24
CA SER A 515 4.82 2.30 1.50
C SER A 515 5.90 3.38 1.72
N GLN A 516 5.94 3.93 2.92
CA GLN A 516 6.91 4.93 3.37
C GLN A 516 7.32 4.66 4.82
N GLY A 517 8.48 5.17 5.23
CA GLY A 517 8.82 5.32 6.65
C GLY A 517 8.23 6.62 7.19
N GLY A 518 7.56 6.55 8.35
CA GLY A 518 7.00 7.72 9.02
C GLY A 518 7.21 7.72 10.53
N SER A 519 7.10 8.89 11.15
CA SER A 519 7.30 9.08 12.59
C SER A 519 6.59 10.34 13.13
N SER A 520 6.60 10.49 14.46
CA SER A 520 6.33 11.72 15.20
C SER A 520 7.47 11.95 16.21
N LEU A 521 8.40 12.83 15.87
CA LEU A 521 9.64 13.04 16.63
C LEU A 521 9.54 14.14 17.69
N SER A 522 8.51 14.97 17.61
CA SER A 522 8.12 15.96 18.61
C SER A 522 6.59 16.00 18.70
N ASP A 523 6.07 16.49 19.83
CA ASP A 523 4.62 16.57 20.00
C ASP A 523 4.01 17.51 18.98
N GLY A 524 2.85 17.12 18.45
CA GLY A 524 2.18 17.85 17.38
C GLY A 524 2.86 17.75 16.01
N SER A 525 3.97 17.02 15.87
CA SER A 525 4.68 16.83 14.60
C SER A 525 4.46 15.44 14.01
N LEU A 526 4.43 15.34 12.69
CA LEU A 526 4.32 14.11 11.92
C LEU A 526 5.18 14.23 10.66
N GLU A 527 5.98 13.21 10.34
CA GLU A 527 6.81 13.20 9.14
C GLU A 527 6.77 11.88 8.36
N LEU A 528 6.96 11.98 7.05
CA LEU A 528 7.00 10.87 6.10
C LEU A 528 8.21 11.03 5.18
N MET A 529 9.05 10.00 5.09
CA MET A 529 10.21 9.98 4.21
C MET A 529 9.80 9.62 2.78
N VAL A 530 9.95 10.57 1.86
CA VAL A 530 9.42 10.50 0.49
C VAL A 530 10.44 9.96 -0.52
N HIS A 531 11.74 10.20 -0.29
CA HIS A 531 12.81 9.75 -1.18
C HIS A 531 14.18 9.71 -0.49
N ARG A 532 15.09 8.85 -0.95
CA ARG A 532 16.43 8.65 -0.39
C ARG A 532 17.45 8.47 -1.50
N ARG A 533 18.62 9.11 -1.39
CA ARG A 533 19.77 8.86 -2.25
C ARG A 533 21.03 8.81 -1.40
N LEU A 534 21.69 7.65 -1.37
CA LEU A 534 22.73 7.31 -0.39
C LEU A 534 24.02 6.93 -1.10
N LEU A 535 25.16 7.33 -0.55
CA LEU A 535 26.46 7.21 -1.23
C LEU A 535 27.30 6.00 -0.76
N LYS A 536 26.77 5.21 0.18
CA LYS A 536 27.46 4.06 0.80
C LYS A 536 26.50 2.87 0.91
N ASP A 537 27.09 1.67 0.92
CA ASP A 537 26.41 0.41 1.27
C ASP A 537 26.44 0.24 2.79
N ASP A 538 25.34 -0.22 3.39
CA ASP A 538 25.17 -0.38 4.84
C ASP A 538 25.66 -1.73 5.39
N ALA A 539 26.39 -2.50 4.59
CA ALA A 539 27.01 -3.76 4.95
C ALA A 539 26.03 -4.84 5.45
N ARG A 540 24.85 -4.92 4.83
CA ARG A 540 23.85 -6.00 5.05
C ARG A 540 23.76 -7.02 3.92
N GLY A 541 24.68 -6.98 2.97
CA GLY A 541 24.87 -8.04 1.96
C GLY A 541 24.54 -7.64 0.52
N VAL A 542 23.87 -6.50 0.30
CA VAL A 542 23.56 -6.02 -1.06
C VAL A 542 24.82 -5.69 -1.84
N GLY A 543 25.75 -4.98 -1.20
CA GLY A 543 27.03 -4.61 -1.79
C GLY A 543 26.93 -3.45 -2.79
N GLU A 544 25.88 -2.63 -2.69
CA GLU A 544 25.65 -1.46 -3.54
C GLU A 544 25.07 -0.31 -2.71
N PRO A 545 25.52 0.94 -2.92
CA PRO A 545 24.84 2.10 -2.36
C PRO A 545 23.45 2.27 -3.00
N LEU A 546 22.51 2.91 -2.29
CA LEU A 546 21.20 3.27 -2.84
C LEU A 546 21.32 4.47 -3.79
N LEU A 547 21.87 4.21 -4.98
CA LEU A 547 22.06 5.13 -6.10
C LEU A 547 21.25 4.65 -7.31
N GLU A 548 19.94 4.93 -7.29
CA GLU A 548 19.02 4.58 -8.36
C GLU A 548 19.29 5.43 -9.61
N GLU A 549 19.84 4.79 -10.65
CA GLU A 549 20.33 5.39 -11.90
C GLU A 549 21.44 6.46 -11.67
N GLY A 550 22.50 6.46 -12.50
CA GLY A 550 23.71 7.25 -12.22
C GLY A 550 23.49 8.76 -11.96
N SER A 551 22.53 9.39 -12.66
CA SER A 551 22.15 10.80 -12.46
C SER A 551 21.15 11.03 -11.32
N GLY A 552 20.47 9.98 -10.84
CA GLY A 552 19.41 10.01 -9.84
C GLY A 552 18.00 10.06 -10.45
N LEU A 553 17.04 9.51 -9.72
CA LEU A 553 15.64 9.34 -10.16
C LEU A 553 14.71 10.45 -9.65
N TRP A 554 13.80 10.91 -10.51
CA TRP A 554 12.63 11.70 -10.13
C TRP A 554 11.52 10.80 -9.61
N VAL A 555 10.99 11.13 -8.43
CA VAL A 555 9.88 10.40 -7.83
C VAL A 555 8.75 11.38 -7.58
N ARG A 556 7.58 11.06 -8.12
CA ARG A 556 6.33 11.75 -7.85
C ARG A 556 5.43 10.87 -7.02
N GLY A 557 4.79 11.42 -5.99
CA GLY A 557 3.79 10.75 -5.18
C GLY A 557 2.83 11.72 -4.54
N ARG A 558 1.94 11.22 -3.68
CA ARG A 558 0.91 12.04 -3.03
C ARG A 558 0.70 11.68 -1.57
N HIS A 559 0.39 12.72 -0.79
CA HIS A 559 -0.12 12.62 0.57
C HIS A 559 -1.54 13.17 0.61
N LEU A 560 -2.48 12.42 1.18
CA LEU A 560 -3.85 12.90 1.38
C LEU A 560 -4.03 13.27 2.85
N VAL A 561 -4.26 14.55 3.13
CA VAL A 561 -4.30 15.09 4.49
C VAL A 561 -5.74 15.31 4.92
N LEU A 562 -6.14 14.68 6.03
CA LEU A 562 -7.46 14.76 6.62
C LEU A 562 -7.37 15.41 8.01
N LEU A 563 -8.33 16.27 8.32
CA LEU A 563 -8.51 16.90 9.61
C LEU A 563 -9.91 16.55 10.12
N ASP A 564 -10.01 15.80 11.20
CA ASP A 564 -11.29 15.31 11.72
C ASP A 564 -11.33 15.35 13.25
N LYS A 565 -12.53 15.28 13.83
CA LYS A 565 -12.70 14.95 15.25
C LYS A 565 -12.28 13.50 15.47
N ALA A 566 -11.42 13.25 16.46
CA ALA A 566 -10.81 11.94 16.72
C ALA A 566 -11.85 10.80 16.75
N ARG A 567 -12.97 10.99 17.48
CA ARG A 567 -14.06 10.00 17.62
C ARG A 567 -14.75 9.56 16.32
N THR A 568 -14.56 10.29 15.22
CA THR A 568 -15.22 10.07 13.91
C THR A 568 -14.25 10.04 12.74
N ALA A 569 -12.95 10.17 13.00
CA ALA A 569 -11.89 10.25 11.99
C ALA A 569 -11.73 8.94 11.21
N ALA A 570 -12.02 7.81 11.88
CA ALA A 570 -11.96 6.47 11.30
C ALA A 570 -12.69 6.35 9.97
N ALA A 571 -13.93 6.86 9.88
CA ALA A 571 -14.69 6.78 8.63
C ALA A 571 -14.00 7.51 7.47
N GLY A 572 -13.40 8.67 7.74
CA GLY A 572 -12.71 9.46 6.73
C GLY A 572 -11.48 8.72 6.21
N HIS A 573 -10.57 8.35 7.10
CA HIS A 573 -9.32 7.73 6.67
C HIS A 573 -9.51 6.32 6.12
N ARG A 574 -10.37 5.46 6.71
CA ARG A 574 -10.63 4.08 6.27
C ARG A 574 -11.11 4.05 4.82
N LEU A 575 -12.20 4.76 4.55
CA LEU A 575 -12.83 4.80 3.22
C LEU A 575 -11.95 5.49 2.19
N GLN A 576 -11.23 6.55 2.58
CA GLN A 576 -10.35 7.25 1.65
C GLN A 576 -9.09 6.43 1.30
N ALA A 577 -8.55 5.66 2.24
CA ALA A 577 -7.42 4.76 1.95
C ALA A 577 -7.83 3.60 1.04
N GLU A 578 -9.04 3.06 1.21
CA GLU A 578 -9.58 2.06 0.27
C GLU A 578 -9.70 2.65 -1.14
N LYS A 579 -10.22 3.87 -1.28
CA LYS A 579 -10.29 4.61 -2.56
C LYS A 579 -8.92 4.88 -3.18
N GLU A 580 -7.89 5.09 -2.34
CA GLU A 580 -6.53 5.32 -2.82
C GLU A 580 -5.88 4.03 -3.36
N VAL A 581 -6.08 2.91 -2.65
CA VAL A 581 -5.56 1.60 -3.06
C VAL A 581 -6.31 1.05 -4.28
N LEU A 582 -7.63 1.24 -4.33
CA LEU A 582 -8.53 0.78 -5.39
C LEU A 582 -9.07 1.96 -6.20
N ALA A 583 -8.16 2.80 -6.70
CA ALA A 583 -8.53 3.95 -7.52
C ALA A 583 -9.14 3.49 -8.86
N PRO A 584 -10.13 4.22 -9.43
CA PRO A 584 -10.75 3.85 -10.70
C PRO A 584 -9.74 3.72 -11.85
N GLN A 585 -9.91 2.68 -12.67
CA GLN A 585 -9.10 2.44 -13.86
C GLN A 585 -9.69 3.15 -15.07
N VAL A 586 -8.88 3.97 -15.75
CA VAL A 586 -9.27 4.67 -16.99
C VAL A 586 -8.82 3.88 -18.20
N VAL A 587 -9.72 3.67 -19.16
CA VAL A 587 -9.48 3.04 -20.45
C VAL A 587 -10.06 3.92 -21.54
N LEU A 588 -9.32 4.11 -22.63
CA LEU A 588 -9.71 4.99 -23.72
C LEU A 588 -10.15 4.20 -24.93
N ALA A 589 -10.96 4.81 -25.78
CA ALA A 589 -11.32 4.25 -27.08
C ALA A 589 -11.54 5.40 -28.08
N ARG A 590 -11.46 5.12 -29.38
CA ARG A 590 -11.83 6.11 -30.42
C ARG A 590 -13.34 6.34 -30.50
N GLY A 591 -14.13 5.35 -30.10
CA GLY A 591 -15.58 5.34 -30.30
C GLY A 591 -15.97 4.84 -31.70
N GLY A 592 -17.21 4.36 -31.81
CA GLY A 592 -17.74 3.82 -33.08
C GLY A 592 -17.38 2.35 -33.32
N GLY A 593 -17.04 1.61 -32.27
CA GLY A 593 -16.80 0.17 -32.33
C GLY A 593 -18.00 -0.61 -32.86
N ALA A 594 -17.72 -1.78 -33.44
CA ALA A 594 -18.77 -2.68 -33.92
C ALA A 594 -19.51 -3.30 -32.73
N PRO A 595 -20.83 -3.54 -32.83
CA PRO A 595 -21.56 -4.26 -31.78
C PRO A 595 -20.91 -5.62 -31.46
N TYR A 596 -20.84 -5.97 -30.18
CA TYR A 596 -20.32 -7.26 -29.75
C TYR A 596 -21.20 -8.40 -30.27
N ARG A 597 -22.53 -8.20 -30.20
CA ARG A 597 -23.58 -8.98 -30.87
C ARG A 597 -24.48 -8.03 -31.64
N LEU A 598 -24.96 -8.44 -32.82
CA LEU A 598 -25.76 -7.58 -33.71
C LEU A 598 -27.13 -7.20 -33.11
N GLU A 599 -27.68 -8.02 -32.23
CA GLU A 599 -29.05 -7.89 -31.71
C GLU A 599 -29.12 -7.16 -30.36
N VAL A 600 -27.98 -6.90 -29.72
CA VAL A 600 -27.91 -6.30 -28.38
C VAL A 600 -27.32 -4.90 -28.48
N ALA A 601 -28.08 -3.91 -28.02
CA ALA A 601 -27.62 -2.52 -27.97
C ALA A 601 -26.44 -2.37 -26.99
N PRO A 602 -25.38 -1.62 -27.35
CA PRO A 602 -24.28 -1.32 -26.44
C PRO A 602 -24.76 -0.57 -25.18
N ARG A 603 -24.12 -0.88 -24.05
CA ARG A 603 -24.34 -0.26 -22.75
C ARG A 603 -23.24 0.75 -22.47
N THR A 604 -23.62 1.96 -22.05
CA THR A 604 -22.70 3.02 -21.63
C THR A 604 -22.42 3.02 -20.13
N GLN A 605 -23.14 2.20 -19.36
CA GLN A 605 -22.95 2.02 -17.92
C GLN A 605 -23.26 0.58 -17.51
N PHE A 606 -22.51 0.06 -16.54
CA PHE A 606 -22.68 -1.28 -16.00
C PHE A 606 -22.31 -1.30 -14.51
N SER A 607 -23.06 -2.04 -13.70
CA SER A 607 -22.76 -2.30 -12.28
C SER A 607 -22.69 -3.80 -12.07
N GLY A 608 -21.58 -4.31 -11.54
CA GLY A 608 -21.40 -5.72 -11.18
C GLY A 608 -22.16 -6.11 -9.91
N LEU A 609 -22.59 -5.12 -9.12
CA LEU A 609 -23.40 -5.31 -7.93
C LEU A 609 -24.84 -4.81 -8.15
N ARG A 610 -25.82 -5.57 -7.65
CA ARG A 610 -27.23 -5.16 -7.61
C ARG A 610 -27.52 -4.14 -6.50
N ARG A 611 -26.63 -4.07 -5.49
CA ARG A 611 -26.66 -3.12 -4.37
C ARG A 611 -25.25 -2.79 -3.91
N GLU A 612 -25.03 -1.55 -3.47
CA GLU A 612 -23.75 -1.14 -2.90
C GLU A 612 -23.47 -1.85 -1.57
N LEU A 613 -22.19 -2.12 -1.30
CA LEU A 613 -21.75 -2.67 -0.02
C LEU A 613 -21.75 -1.57 1.07
N PRO A 614 -22.17 -1.90 2.30
CA PRO A 614 -22.09 -0.97 3.43
C PRO A 614 -20.67 -0.41 3.60
N PRO A 615 -20.50 0.84 4.08
CA PRO A 615 -19.18 1.47 4.19
C PRO A 615 -18.16 0.66 5.03
N SER A 616 -18.61 -0.14 5.99
CA SER A 616 -17.73 -0.99 6.79
C SER A 616 -17.23 -2.23 6.06
N VAL A 617 -17.80 -2.59 4.90
CA VAL A 617 -17.46 -3.79 4.13
C VAL A 617 -16.59 -3.43 2.92
N HIS A 618 -15.46 -4.13 2.79
CA HIS A 618 -14.57 -4.12 1.64
C HIS A 618 -14.75 -5.40 0.82
N LEU A 619 -14.89 -5.27 -0.50
CA LEU A 619 -14.70 -6.40 -1.42
C LEU A 619 -13.20 -6.61 -1.66
N LEU A 620 -12.55 -7.32 -0.73
CA LEU A 620 -11.10 -7.50 -0.72
C LEU A 620 -10.61 -8.38 -1.89
N THR A 621 -11.40 -9.34 -2.34
CA THR A 621 -11.05 -10.18 -3.50
C THR A 621 -12.32 -10.65 -4.20
N LEU A 622 -12.35 -10.49 -5.52
CA LEU A 622 -13.25 -11.21 -6.41
C LEU A 622 -12.38 -11.64 -7.60
N ALA A 623 -12.06 -12.93 -7.68
CA ALA A 623 -11.13 -13.46 -8.66
C ALA A 623 -11.57 -14.84 -9.14
N ARG A 624 -11.14 -15.23 -10.33
CA ARG A 624 -11.34 -16.59 -10.83
C ARG A 624 -10.50 -17.59 -10.02
N TRP A 625 -11.10 -18.73 -9.66
CA TRP A 625 -10.42 -19.84 -8.98
C TRP A 625 -10.46 -21.13 -9.81
N GLY A 626 -11.49 -21.31 -10.62
CA GLY A 626 -11.66 -22.43 -11.53
C GLY A 626 -12.55 -22.07 -12.72
N PRO A 627 -12.99 -23.04 -13.52
CA PRO A 627 -13.90 -22.79 -14.65
C PRO A 627 -15.22 -22.14 -14.24
N GLU A 628 -15.83 -22.59 -13.14
CA GLU A 628 -17.12 -22.11 -12.61
C GLU A 628 -17.02 -21.78 -11.12
N THR A 629 -15.82 -21.41 -10.65
CA THR A 629 -15.57 -21.13 -9.24
C THR A 629 -14.82 -19.83 -9.10
N LEU A 630 -15.32 -18.96 -8.23
CA LEU A 630 -14.72 -17.68 -7.88
C LEU A 630 -14.21 -17.71 -6.44
N LEU A 631 -13.08 -17.05 -6.21
CA LEU A 631 -12.58 -16.71 -4.90
C LEU A 631 -13.18 -15.36 -4.48
N LEU A 632 -13.96 -15.38 -3.40
CA LEU A 632 -14.59 -14.20 -2.81
C LEU A 632 -14.03 -13.95 -1.42
N ARG A 633 -13.52 -12.74 -1.16
CA ARG A 633 -13.15 -12.27 0.18
C ARG A 633 -13.87 -10.98 0.51
N LEU A 634 -14.47 -10.96 1.69
CA LEU A 634 -15.11 -9.78 2.27
C LEU A 634 -14.44 -9.49 3.60
N GLU A 635 -14.15 -8.21 3.83
CA GLU A 635 -13.50 -7.72 5.03
C GLU A 635 -14.35 -6.66 5.72
N HIS A 636 -14.39 -6.71 7.05
CA HIS A 636 -14.82 -5.57 7.86
C HIS A 636 -13.63 -4.64 8.13
N GLN A 637 -13.68 -3.42 7.61
CA GLN A 637 -12.51 -2.52 7.57
C GLN A 637 -12.21 -1.83 8.91
N PHE A 638 -13.19 -1.76 9.81
CA PHE A 638 -13.11 -1.02 11.08
C PHE A 638 -12.86 -1.95 12.25
N ALA A 639 -12.09 -1.46 13.22
CA ALA A 639 -11.88 -2.09 14.52
C ALA A 639 -13.02 -1.77 15.50
N VAL A 640 -13.16 -2.60 16.54
CA VAL A 640 -14.15 -2.41 17.61
C VAL A 640 -13.94 -1.04 18.25
N GLY A 641 -14.99 -0.23 18.32
CA GLY A 641 -14.95 1.10 18.95
C GLY A 641 -14.22 2.19 18.17
N GLU A 642 -13.65 1.89 16.99
CA GLU A 642 -12.87 2.85 16.19
C GLU A 642 -13.72 4.01 15.65
N ASP A 643 -14.95 3.73 15.20
CA ASP A 643 -15.97 4.73 14.88
C ASP A 643 -17.17 4.55 15.83
N SER A 644 -17.20 5.37 16.88
CA SER A 644 -18.28 5.37 17.86
C SER A 644 -19.46 6.26 17.46
N GLY A 645 -19.27 7.16 16.49
CA GLY A 645 -20.27 8.15 16.09
C GLY A 645 -21.30 7.69 15.06
N ARG A 646 -20.93 6.78 14.15
CA ARG A 646 -21.78 6.35 13.02
C ARG A 646 -22.07 4.84 13.02
N ASN A 647 -21.62 4.15 14.07
CA ASN A 647 -21.80 2.70 14.23
C ASN A 647 -21.11 1.86 13.13
N LEU A 648 -20.04 2.37 12.51
CA LEU A 648 -19.29 1.65 11.46
C LEU A 648 -18.41 0.53 12.02
N SER A 649 -18.21 0.49 13.33
CA SER A 649 -17.50 -0.56 14.07
C SER A 649 -18.41 -1.68 14.58
N SER A 650 -19.68 -1.73 14.17
CA SER A 650 -20.62 -2.80 14.55
C SER A 650 -20.63 -3.94 13.53
N PRO A 651 -20.95 -5.18 13.95
CA PRO A 651 -21.07 -6.32 13.03
C PRO A 651 -22.06 -6.04 11.90
N VAL A 652 -21.74 -6.52 10.69
CA VAL A 652 -22.58 -6.33 9.49
C VAL A 652 -22.97 -7.67 8.89
N THR A 653 -24.27 -7.84 8.64
CA THR A 653 -24.84 -9.02 7.98
C THR A 653 -25.16 -8.70 6.52
N LEU A 654 -24.72 -9.59 5.62
CA LEU A 654 -24.91 -9.48 4.17
C LEU A 654 -25.53 -10.77 3.66
N ASP A 655 -26.56 -10.64 2.83
CA ASP A 655 -26.99 -11.72 1.95
C ASP A 655 -26.15 -11.68 0.67
N LEU A 656 -25.62 -12.82 0.22
CA LEU A 656 -24.82 -12.89 -1.01
C LEU A 656 -25.59 -13.46 -2.21
N THR A 657 -26.78 -14.03 -2.00
CA THR A 657 -27.54 -14.78 -3.02
C THR A 657 -27.74 -13.98 -4.31
N ASP A 658 -28.27 -12.76 -4.18
CA ASP A 658 -28.55 -11.86 -5.30
C ASP A 658 -27.69 -10.59 -5.26
N LEU A 659 -26.45 -10.70 -4.76
CA LEU A 659 -25.58 -9.53 -4.65
C LEU A 659 -25.00 -9.11 -6.01
N PHE A 660 -24.61 -10.09 -6.83
CA PHE A 660 -23.97 -9.86 -8.12
C PHE A 660 -24.98 -9.83 -9.27
N SER A 661 -24.72 -8.99 -10.26
CA SER A 661 -25.57 -8.83 -11.44
C SER A 661 -25.14 -9.69 -12.63
N ALA A 662 -23.85 -10.05 -12.72
CA ALA A 662 -23.29 -10.75 -13.87
C ALA A 662 -23.38 -12.29 -13.79
N PHE A 663 -23.60 -12.81 -12.58
CA PHE A 663 -23.68 -14.24 -12.31
C PHE A 663 -24.52 -14.49 -11.06
N THR A 664 -25.03 -15.72 -10.94
CA THR A 664 -25.73 -16.22 -9.75
C THR A 664 -24.81 -17.17 -8.98
N ILE A 665 -24.77 -17.04 -7.65
CA ILE A 665 -24.04 -17.97 -6.78
C ILE A 665 -24.89 -19.22 -6.55
N THR A 666 -24.40 -20.39 -6.94
CA THR A 666 -25.10 -21.68 -6.83
C THR A 666 -24.67 -22.49 -5.60
N ASP A 667 -23.42 -22.35 -5.16
CA ASP A 667 -22.87 -22.97 -3.95
C ASP A 667 -21.84 -22.03 -3.32
N LEU A 668 -21.76 -22.01 -1.99
CA LEU A 668 -20.84 -21.15 -1.25
C LEU A 668 -20.14 -21.93 -0.14
N ARG A 669 -18.81 -22.04 -0.22
CA ARG A 669 -17.99 -22.77 0.74
C ARG A 669 -17.01 -21.86 1.44
N GLU A 670 -17.15 -21.73 2.75
CA GLU A 670 -16.20 -20.97 3.57
C GLU A 670 -14.90 -21.75 3.78
N THR A 671 -13.78 -21.07 3.57
CA THR A 671 -12.43 -21.63 3.64
C THR A 671 -11.53 -20.83 4.59
N THR A 672 -10.33 -21.35 4.84
CA THR A 672 -9.24 -20.57 5.43
C THR A 672 -8.86 -19.41 4.51
N LEU A 673 -8.12 -18.41 5.02
CA LEU A 673 -7.73 -17.23 4.24
C LEU A 673 -7.02 -17.56 2.91
N ALA A 674 -6.19 -18.62 2.92
CA ALA A 674 -5.47 -19.13 1.75
C ALA A 674 -6.33 -19.97 0.80
N ALA A 675 -7.63 -20.14 1.09
CA ALA A 675 -8.57 -20.98 0.35
C ALA A 675 -8.17 -22.46 0.17
N SER A 676 -7.21 -22.95 0.97
CA SER A 676 -6.65 -24.30 0.84
C SER A 676 -7.39 -25.36 1.65
N GLN A 677 -8.21 -24.95 2.63
CA GLN A 677 -8.95 -25.86 3.52
C GLN A 677 -10.33 -25.30 3.83
N LEU A 678 -11.35 -26.16 3.93
CA LEU A 678 -12.66 -25.77 4.45
C LEU A 678 -12.55 -25.28 5.89
N ARG A 679 -13.21 -24.17 6.21
CA ARG A 679 -13.13 -23.54 7.54
C ARG A 679 -13.61 -24.46 8.66
N SER A 680 -14.60 -25.30 8.37
CA SER A 680 -15.15 -26.31 9.29
C SER A 680 -14.18 -27.43 9.64
N HIS A 681 -13.16 -27.68 8.82
CA HIS A 681 -12.13 -28.70 9.06
C HIS A 681 -10.85 -28.12 9.68
N ALA A 682 -10.72 -26.80 9.73
CA ALA A 682 -9.55 -26.13 10.29
C ALA A 682 -9.54 -26.25 11.82
N SER A 683 -8.47 -26.81 12.36
CA SER A 683 -8.22 -26.90 13.80
C SER A 683 -7.00 -26.07 14.19
N ARG A 684 -7.05 -25.46 15.39
CA ARG A 684 -5.92 -24.68 15.93
C ARG A 684 -5.37 -25.38 17.15
N LEU A 685 -4.03 -25.38 17.29
CA LEU A 685 -3.38 -25.74 18.55
C LEU A 685 -3.91 -24.85 19.67
N GLN A 686 -4.19 -25.47 20.82
CA GLN A 686 -4.77 -24.81 21.99
C GLN A 686 -3.64 -24.41 22.93
N TRP A 687 -3.49 -23.11 23.22
CA TRP A 687 -2.41 -22.60 24.07
C TRP A 687 -2.99 -21.94 25.31
N THR A 688 -2.37 -22.17 26.47
CA THR A 688 -2.75 -21.52 27.73
C THR A 688 -1.88 -20.28 27.93
N PRO A 689 -2.40 -19.05 27.77
CA PRO A 689 -1.62 -17.87 28.09
C PRO A 689 -1.55 -17.68 29.61
N ASN A 690 -0.56 -16.90 30.06
CA ASN A 690 -0.39 -16.51 31.46
C ASN A 690 -1.58 -15.70 32.02
N THR A 691 -2.45 -15.16 31.16
CA THR A 691 -3.69 -14.46 31.53
C THR A 691 -4.89 -15.39 31.73
N GLY A 692 -4.73 -16.70 31.54
CA GLY A 692 -5.80 -17.71 31.69
C GLY A 692 -6.34 -18.21 30.35
N PRO A 693 -7.10 -19.32 30.34
CA PRO A 693 -7.56 -19.94 29.10
C PRO A 693 -8.46 -18.99 28.29
N THR A 694 -8.16 -18.83 27.00
CA THR A 694 -8.98 -18.08 26.06
C THR A 694 -10.12 -18.95 25.52
N PRO A 695 -11.37 -18.44 25.48
CA PRO A 695 -12.46 -19.18 24.86
C PRO A 695 -12.18 -19.37 23.37
N HIS A 696 -12.25 -20.62 22.91
CA HIS A 696 -12.14 -20.93 21.50
C HIS A 696 -13.53 -21.24 20.94
N PRO A 697 -14.15 -20.31 20.19
CA PRO A 697 -15.39 -20.61 19.52
C PRO A 697 -15.15 -21.73 18.50
N SER A 698 -15.98 -22.77 18.55
CA SER A 698 -15.95 -23.84 17.56
C SER A 698 -16.22 -23.27 16.16
N PRO A 699 -15.53 -23.73 15.10
CA PRO A 699 -15.85 -23.32 13.75
C PRO A 699 -17.31 -23.68 13.44
N SER A 700 -18.16 -22.68 13.21
CA SER A 700 -19.53 -22.92 12.76
C SER A 700 -19.52 -23.35 11.30
N ARG A 701 -20.31 -24.37 10.96
CA ARG A 701 -20.58 -24.71 9.56
C ARG A 701 -21.42 -23.59 8.94
N LEU A 702 -21.06 -23.15 7.75
CA LEU A 702 -21.90 -22.24 6.98
C LEU A 702 -23.17 -22.99 6.55
N VAL A 703 -24.34 -22.43 6.90
CA VAL A 703 -25.67 -23.02 6.58
C VAL A 703 -26.45 -22.13 5.60
N SER A 704 -25.97 -20.93 5.31
CA SER A 704 -26.67 -19.91 4.52
C SER A 704 -25.68 -19.04 3.73
N THR A 705 -26.15 -18.48 2.62
CA THR A 705 -25.52 -17.38 1.87
C THR A 705 -25.58 -16.04 2.61
N THR A 706 -26.33 -15.97 3.72
CA THR A 706 -26.30 -14.85 4.65
C THR A 706 -25.11 -14.99 5.59
N ILE A 707 -24.17 -14.05 5.50
CA ILE A 707 -22.95 -14.02 6.29
C ILE A 707 -22.95 -12.81 7.22
N THR A 708 -22.33 -12.94 8.39
CA THR A 708 -22.03 -11.80 9.27
C THR A 708 -20.52 -11.62 9.33
N LEU A 709 -20.07 -10.37 9.25
CA LEU A 709 -18.69 -9.96 9.45
C LEU A 709 -18.57 -9.22 10.77
N GLN A 710 -17.70 -9.71 11.64
CA GLN A 710 -17.28 -9.01 12.85
C GLN A 710 -16.24 -7.92 12.51
N PRO A 711 -16.07 -6.90 13.37
CA PRO A 711 -15.00 -5.91 13.21
C PRO A 711 -13.63 -6.55 12.97
N MET A 712 -12.88 -6.04 11.99
CA MET A 712 -11.60 -6.56 11.47
C MET A 712 -11.62 -7.96 10.83
N GLU A 713 -12.76 -8.63 10.77
CA GLU A 713 -12.84 -9.99 10.24
C GLU A 713 -12.69 -10.01 8.71
N ILE A 714 -11.92 -10.97 8.20
CA ILE A 714 -11.92 -11.35 6.79
C ILE A 714 -12.53 -12.74 6.69
N ARG A 715 -13.56 -12.89 5.85
CA ARG A 715 -14.12 -14.19 5.50
C ARG A 715 -13.83 -14.50 4.04
N THR A 716 -13.44 -15.76 3.79
CA THR A 716 -13.00 -16.25 2.47
C THR A 716 -13.91 -17.36 2.02
N PHE A 717 -14.36 -17.29 0.77
CA PHE A 717 -15.29 -18.24 0.19
C PHE A 717 -14.83 -18.69 -1.19
N LEU A 718 -15.07 -19.97 -1.49
CA LEU A 718 -15.13 -20.47 -2.86
C LEU A 718 -16.61 -20.49 -3.26
N ALA A 719 -16.97 -19.65 -4.23
CA ALA A 719 -18.33 -19.52 -4.75
C ALA A 719 -18.42 -20.25 -6.10
N SER A 720 -19.27 -21.27 -6.20
CA SER A 720 -19.66 -21.80 -7.50
C SER A 720 -20.67 -20.86 -8.13
N VAL A 721 -20.49 -20.55 -9.41
CA VAL A 721 -21.29 -19.54 -10.09
C VAL A 721 -21.79 -20.02 -11.44
N GLN A 722 -22.95 -19.49 -11.82
CA GLN A 722 -23.48 -19.58 -13.16
C GLN A 722 -23.58 -18.16 -13.72
N TRP A 723 -22.82 -17.86 -14.77
CA TRP A 723 -22.93 -16.60 -15.48
C TRP A 723 -24.28 -16.53 -16.20
N GLU A 724 -24.87 -15.35 -16.27
CA GLU A 724 -26.06 -15.16 -17.09
C GLU A 724 -25.68 -15.49 -18.55
N GLU A 725 -26.36 -16.48 -19.14
CA GLU A 725 -26.31 -16.67 -20.58
C GLU A 725 -27.06 -15.48 -21.19
N ASP A 726 -26.34 -14.60 -21.88
CA ASP A 726 -26.94 -13.45 -22.54
C ASP A 726 -28.00 -13.97 -23.54
N GLY A 727 -29.27 -13.78 -23.19
CA GLY A 727 -30.42 -14.05 -24.06
C GLY A 727 -30.44 -13.20 -25.32
#